data_AF-A0A6I7P590-F1
#
_entry.id   AF-A0A6I7P590-F1
#
_cell.length_a   1.000
_cell.length_b   1.000
_cell.length_c   1.000
_cell.angle_alpha   90.00
_cell.angle_beta   90.00
_cell.angle_gamma   90.00
#
_symmetry.space_group_name_H-M   'P 1'
#
loop_
_entity.id
_entity.type
_entity.pdbx_description
1 polymer ?
#
loop_
_entity_poly.entity_id
_entity_poly.type
_entity_poly.pdbx_seq_one_letter_code
_entity_poly.pdbx_strand_id
1 'polypeptide(L)'
;MSEVTYGVWDGVVYDNRGGVNGEGPHFPGLSNFDEFDDGNPIRAFVADRGFIIFDSTVSLLDTFHRQLAQAANESCGKCTPCRIGTVLVRDALDAMRRGEPSPLDLDQIFALADQMTQTSMCGLGQTCSRALRAAIREFRDVFEDEIRTAPAPSQHAMSYMTAPCIEACPSRINVPRYIDYIKDGKPAHSLGVILQKYPMAATCGRVCVRFCEMACRRKFVDEAVGIKTLKRYVADQQTGPNALVFGRDLIREPLGANMRVAVVGAGPAGISCAYHLLLHGYRVDILEAMEEAGGMAARGIPSYRLPKDVLHAETDVITALGGRFLFNKALGRDFSLDDLFARGYRAVFLALGCQEGTHLGIENEDPTLQGYRSGVGFLLQVHDHVAGALRVALEGDVVVVGGGNVAMDCARSALRMGAASVHVLYRRTRPDMPADAGEVQAAEAEGVVFHFLTNPKRIIAENGRVVGVELMDMAAGEPDAEGRSKVEPVPGSERTVSCNTLIAAIGQQVREGVISPEDGIAFDRWNCIRVNPDDLSTSRTGVFAGGDCATGPSTLIHAMAAGLKATRSIDDHIRLGRVRFRPRSRMRRLLNDNTMLAEDAVELPVKPQYRAHHPELDAAVRSQMFEEVEQTISIEAAYREANRCMRCYRIYSVITERAIPEGVGR
;
A
#
# COMPACT_ATOMS: atom_id res chain seq x y z
N MET A 1 -5.46 9.52 29.21
CA MET A 1 -6.59 8.67 28.81
C MET A 1 -7.86 9.39 29.13
N SER A 2 -8.53 9.91 28.12
CA SER A 2 -9.88 10.44 28.22
C SER A 2 -10.81 9.38 28.82
N GLU A 3 -11.41 9.68 29.98
CA GLU A 3 -12.34 8.77 30.63
C GLU A 3 -13.64 8.70 29.82
N VAL A 4 -14.15 7.49 29.57
CA VAL A 4 -15.41 7.32 28.85
C VAL A 4 -16.54 7.80 29.75
N THR A 5 -17.30 8.79 29.29
CA THR A 5 -18.51 9.23 30.00
C THR A 5 -19.65 8.25 29.77
N TYR A 6 -19.95 7.92 28.50
CA TYR A 6 -20.92 6.88 28.15
C TYR A 6 -20.75 6.44 26.68
N GLY A 7 -21.39 5.35 26.29
CA GLY A 7 -21.39 4.85 24.92
C GLY A 7 -21.79 3.37 24.80
N VAL A 8 -21.79 2.87 23.56
CA VAL A 8 -21.94 1.44 23.27
C VAL A 8 -20.76 1.02 22.41
N TRP A 9 -20.06 -0.04 22.80
CA TRP A 9 -18.95 -0.58 22.01
C TRP A 9 -19.01 -2.11 22.00
N ASP A 10 -19.00 -2.72 20.82
CA ASP A 10 -19.13 -4.18 20.64
C ASP A 10 -20.36 -4.79 21.32
N GLY A 11 -21.44 -4.01 21.40
CA GLY A 11 -22.68 -4.40 22.05
C GLY A 11 -22.67 -4.30 23.58
N VAL A 12 -21.56 -3.87 24.18
CA VAL A 12 -21.47 -3.58 25.62
C VAL A 12 -21.83 -2.12 25.86
N VAL A 13 -22.72 -1.88 26.83
CA VAL A 13 -23.14 -0.53 27.25
C VAL A 13 -22.20 -0.03 28.34
N TYR A 14 -21.70 1.20 28.18
CA TYR A 14 -20.88 1.91 29.15
C TYR A 14 -21.63 3.19 29.55
N ASP A 15 -21.96 3.38 30.82
CA ASP A 15 -22.64 4.59 31.30
C ASP A 15 -22.09 5.02 32.67
N ASN A 16 -21.23 6.04 32.66
CA ASN A 16 -20.60 6.62 33.85
C ASN A 16 -21.20 7.97 34.22
N ARG A 17 -22.35 8.38 33.63
CA ARG A 17 -23.00 9.68 33.91
C ARG A 17 -23.48 9.82 35.35
N GLY A 18 -23.71 8.70 36.04
CA GLY A 18 -24.34 8.64 37.37
C GLY A 18 -23.41 8.77 38.58
N GLY A 19 -22.08 8.85 38.40
CA GLY A 19 -21.12 9.03 39.49
C GLY A 19 -21.20 7.98 40.62
N VAL A 20 -20.34 6.96 40.55
CA VAL A 20 -20.05 5.95 41.59
C VAL A 20 -20.97 4.72 41.65
N ASN A 21 -20.52 3.63 41.04
CA ASN A 21 -20.08 2.40 41.72
C ASN A 21 -19.37 1.54 40.67
N GLY A 22 -18.16 1.09 40.96
CA GLY A 22 -17.25 0.38 40.03
C GLY A 22 -17.70 -1.02 39.61
N GLU A 23 -18.98 -1.20 39.29
CA GLU A 23 -19.60 -2.45 38.80
C GLU A 23 -19.95 -2.39 37.30
N GLY A 24 -19.74 -1.24 36.64
CA GLY A 24 -19.86 -1.12 35.18
C GLY A 24 -18.70 -1.81 34.45
N PRO A 25 -18.91 -2.29 33.20
CA PRO A 25 -17.84 -2.90 32.42
C PRO A 25 -16.71 -1.88 32.21
N HIS A 26 -15.48 -2.30 32.49
CA HIS A 26 -14.31 -1.48 32.21
C HIS A 26 -14.11 -1.37 30.69
N PHE A 27 -14.06 -0.15 30.16
CA PHE A 27 -13.75 0.06 28.76
C PHE A 27 -12.27 -0.26 28.53
N PRO A 28 -11.91 -1.14 27.58
CA PRO A 28 -10.53 -1.63 27.41
C PRO A 28 -9.52 -0.54 27.00
N GLY A 29 -9.97 0.69 26.80
CA GLY A 29 -9.16 1.83 26.38
C GLY A 29 -8.93 1.83 24.86
N LEU A 30 -8.76 3.02 24.29
CA LEU A 30 -8.27 3.19 22.93
C LEU A 30 -6.90 3.86 22.98
N SER A 31 -5.94 3.29 22.26
CA SER A 31 -4.58 3.81 22.17
C SER A 31 -4.53 5.06 21.29
N ASN A 32 -3.80 6.07 21.74
CA ASN A 32 -3.62 7.36 21.06
C ASN A 32 -4.94 8.14 20.85
N PHE A 33 -5.91 8.05 21.75
CA PHE A 33 -7.22 8.72 21.62
C PHE A 33 -7.38 9.99 22.48
N ASP A 34 -6.34 10.47 23.16
CA ASP A 34 -6.41 11.68 23.98
C ASP A 34 -6.64 12.95 23.15
N GLU A 35 -5.82 13.15 22.11
CA GLU A 35 -5.88 14.32 21.21
C GLU A 35 -5.89 13.90 19.74
N PHE A 36 -6.60 14.64 18.89
CA PHE A 36 -6.59 14.41 17.44
C PHE A 36 -5.37 15.05 16.78
N ASP A 37 -5.12 16.31 17.11
CA ASP A 37 -3.96 17.12 16.74
C ASP A 37 -3.52 17.96 17.95
N ASP A 38 -2.34 18.59 17.88
CA ASP A 38 -1.68 19.19 19.05
C ASP A 38 -2.60 20.11 19.88
N GLY A 39 -2.90 19.68 21.10
CA GLY A 39 -3.77 20.38 22.05
C GLY A 39 -5.26 20.37 21.70
N ASN A 40 -5.71 19.53 20.77
CA ASN A 40 -7.10 19.40 20.34
C ASN A 40 -7.69 18.04 20.77
N PRO A 41 -8.35 17.99 21.96
CA PRO A 41 -8.89 16.75 22.51
C PRO A 41 -9.96 16.10 21.62
N ILE A 42 -9.98 14.76 21.62
CA ILE A 42 -11.09 13.99 21.06
C ILE A 42 -12.21 13.92 22.09
N ARG A 43 -13.41 14.39 21.70
CA ARG A 43 -14.59 14.48 22.55
C ARG A 43 -15.57 13.33 22.34
N ALA A 44 -15.62 12.80 21.12
CA ALA A 44 -16.38 11.60 20.80
C ALA A 44 -15.80 10.86 19.59
N PHE A 45 -16.07 9.56 19.53
CA PHE A 45 -15.73 8.72 18.39
C PHE A 45 -16.89 7.80 18.03
N VAL A 46 -17.17 7.69 16.73
CA VAL A 46 -18.23 6.85 16.18
C VAL A 46 -17.64 5.91 15.14
N ALA A 47 -17.98 4.64 15.25
CA ALA A 47 -17.56 3.56 14.37
C ALA A 47 -18.73 2.63 14.05
N ASP A 48 -18.45 1.61 13.26
CA ASP A 48 -19.37 0.50 12.99
C ASP A 48 -19.56 -0.44 14.19
N ARG A 49 -18.59 -0.47 15.12
CA ARG A 49 -18.65 -1.20 16.39
C ARG A 49 -19.52 -0.51 17.45
N GLY A 50 -19.84 0.77 17.25
CA GLY A 50 -20.62 1.59 18.17
C GLY A 50 -20.08 3.01 18.29
N PHE A 51 -20.27 3.64 19.45
CA PHE A 51 -19.84 5.01 19.72
C PHE A 51 -19.37 5.17 21.16
N ILE A 52 -18.46 6.12 21.38
CA ILE A 52 -17.90 6.44 22.69
C ILE A 52 -17.91 7.97 22.84
N ILE A 53 -18.42 8.44 23.98
CA ILE A 53 -18.45 9.84 24.37
C ILE A 53 -17.49 10.05 25.53
N PHE A 54 -16.53 10.95 25.37
CA PHE A 54 -15.55 11.33 26.39
C PHE A 54 -15.96 12.62 27.11
N ASP A 55 -16.85 13.41 26.51
CA ASP A 55 -17.32 14.68 27.04
C ASP A 55 -18.85 14.76 26.93
N SER A 56 -19.53 14.91 28.07
CA SER A 56 -20.99 14.93 28.18
C SER A 56 -21.66 16.08 27.43
N THR A 57 -20.93 17.11 27.02
CA THR A 57 -21.46 18.24 26.26
C THR A 57 -21.45 18.02 24.74
N VAL A 58 -21.10 16.81 24.28
CA VAL A 58 -21.24 16.39 22.87
C VAL A 58 -22.72 16.17 22.53
N SER A 59 -23.18 16.75 21.42
CA SER A 59 -24.52 16.48 20.89
C SER A 59 -24.54 15.18 20.07
N LEU A 60 -25.41 14.25 20.43
CA LEU A 60 -25.67 13.03 19.66
C LEU A 60 -26.45 13.33 18.37
N LEU A 61 -27.39 14.29 18.39
CA LEU A 61 -28.14 14.67 17.19
C LEU A 61 -27.22 15.16 16.08
N ASP A 62 -26.32 16.11 16.37
CA ASP A 62 -25.37 16.63 15.38
C ASP A 62 -24.34 15.56 14.95
N THR A 63 -23.89 14.72 15.89
CA THR A 63 -22.94 13.63 15.62
C THR A 63 -23.50 12.63 14.62
N PHE A 64 -24.70 12.10 14.87
CA PHE A 64 -25.31 11.11 14.00
C PHE A 64 -25.87 11.72 12.71
N HIS A 65 -26.34 12.97 12.73
CA HIS A 65 -26.67 13.70 11.51
C HIS A 65 -25.47 13.73 10.54
N ARG A 66 -24.26 14.09 11.02
CA ARG A 66 -23.04 14.12 10.19
C ARG A 66 -22.67 12.73 9.67
N GLN A 67 -22.75 11.70 10.51
CA GLN A 67 -22.46 10.33 10.08
C GLN A 67 -23.40 9.88 8.96
N LEU A 68 -24.71 10.12 9.11
CA LEU A 68 -25.71 9.73 8.11
C LEU A 68 -25.67 10.63 6.87
N ALA A 69 -25.29 11.90 6.99
CA ALA A 69 -25.00 12.77 5.86
C ALA A 69 -23.84 12.23 5.01
N GLN A 70 -22.75 11.78 5.66
CA GLN A 70 -21.65 11.13 4.96
C GLN A 70 -22.10 9.82 4.30
N ALA A 71 -22.92 9.00 4.97
CA ALA A 71 -23.45 7.75 4.41
C ALA A 71 -24.34 7.98 3.19
N ALA A 72 -25.21 8.99 3.24
CA ALA A 72 -26.08 9.37 2.14
C ALA A 72 -25.27 9.83 0.91
N ASN A 73 -24.21 10.62 1.12
CA ASN A 73 -23.33 11.10 0.05
C ASN A 73 -22.55 9.96 -0.63
N GLU A 74 -22.20 8.92 0.11
CA GLU A 74 -21.39 7.80 -0.39
C GLU A 74 -22.22 6.59 -0.85
N SER A 75 -23.55 6.69 -0.74
CA SER A 75 -24.48 5.69 -1.22
C SER A 75 -24.34 5.52 -2.74
N CYS A 76 -24.23 4.28 -3.20
CA CYS A 76 -24.23 3.98 -4.65
C CYS A 76 -25.63 4.04 -5.28
N GLY A 77 -26.69 4.20 -4.48
CA GLY A 77 -28.07 4.27 -4.97
C GLY A 77 -28.69 2.94 -5.41
N LYS A 78 -28.00 1.79 -5.31
CA LYS A 78 -28.49 0.49 -5.81
C LYS A 78 -29.59 -0.15 -4.95
N CYS A 79 -29.49 -0.12 -3.62
CA CYS A 79 -30.49 -0.73 -2.73
C CYS A 79 -31.34 0.32 -2.01
N THR A 80 -32.65 0.11 -1.96
CA THR A 80 -33.62 1.04 -1.35
C THR A 80 -33.33 1.34 0.13
N PRO A 81 -33.03 0.34 1.00
CA PRO A 81 -32.81 0.60 2.43
C PRO A 81 -31.73 1.65 2.67
N CYS A 82 -30.53 1.47 2.10
CA CYS A 82 -29.44 2.44 2.26
C CYS A 82 -29.71 3.73 1.48
N ARG A 83 -30.18 3.67 0.22
CA ARG A 83 -30.38 4.86 -0.63
C ARG A 83 -31.38 5.84 -0.02
N ILE A 84 -32.50 5.34 0.49
CA ILE A 84 -33.61 6.16 1.00
C ILE A 84 -33.50 6.33 2.51
N GLY A 85 -33.19 5.25 3.24
CA GLY A 85 -33.12 5.28 4.71
C GLY A 85 -32.07 6.27 5.23
N THR A 86 -30.88 6.33 4.63
CA THR A 86 -29.83 7.28 5.07
C THR A 86 -30.26 8.73 4.89
N VAL A 87 -30.97 9.04 3.80
CA VAL A 87 -31.48 10.39 3.49
C VAL A 87 -32.58 10.78 4.47
N LEU A 88 -33.58 9.91 4.67
CA LEU A 88 -34.69 10.18 5.58
C LEU A 88 -34.23 10.36 7.03
N VAL A 89 -33.33 9.50 7.50
CA VAL A 89 -32.78 9.59 8.85
C VAL A 89 -31.91 10.84 9.01
N ARG A 90 -31.06 11.16 8.02
CA ARG A 90 -30.29 12.41 8.02
C ARG A 90 -31.20 13.62 8.15
N ASP A 91 -32.23 13.72 7.31
CA ASP A 91 -33.13 14.88 7.27
C ASP A 91 -33.96 14.99 8.56
N ALA A 92 -34.34 13.87 9.16
CA ALA A 92 -35.01 13.83 10.46
C ALA A 92 -34.10 14.35 11.59
N LEU A 93 -32.87 13.84 11.70
CA LEU A 93 -31.89 14.31 12.68
C LEU A 93 -31.53 15.79 12.47
N ASP A 94 -31.48 16.23 11.22
CA ASP A 94 -31.21 17.61 10.83
C ASP A 94 -32.34 18.57 11.22
N ALA A 95 -33.60 18.16 11.09
CA ALA A 95 -34.75 18.91 11.59
C ALA A 95 -34.75 18.96 13.13
N MET A 96 -34.58 17.81 13.80
CA MET A 96 -34.52 17.71 15.26
C MET A 96 -33.45 18.63 15.86
N ARG A 97 -32.22 18.60 15.32
CA ARG A 97 -31.12 19.44 15.83
C ARG A 97 -31.36 20.93 15.62
N ARG A 98 -32.21 21.33 14.66
CA ARG A 98 -32.59 22.73 14.42
C ARG A 98 -33.81 23.19 15.21
N GLY A 99 -34.48 22.28 15.93
CA GLY A 99 -35.77 22.56 16.58
C GLY A 99 -36.92 22.69 15.58
N GLU A 100 -36.77 22.13 14.38
CA GLU A 100 -37.81 22.11 13.33
C GLU A 100 -38.66 20.84 13.42
N PRO A 101 -39.89 20.84 12.90
CA PRO A 101 -40.70 19.63 12.80
C PRO A 101 -39.98 18.54 12.02
N SER A 102 -39.67 17.43 12.70
CA SER A 102 -39.03 16.28 12.07
C SER A 102 -40.03 15.46 11.24
N PRO A 103 -39.66 15.01 10.02
CA PRO A 103 -40.48 14.08 9.24
C PRO A 103 -40.60 12.68 9.85
N LEU A 104 -39.73 12.34 10.82
CA LEU A 104 -39.71 11.05 11.52
C LEU A 104 -39.57 11.25 13.02
N ASP A 105 -40.20 10.39 13.82
CA ASP A 105 -39.91 10.26 15.26
C ASP A 105 -38.74 9.30 15.53
N LEU A 106 -38.32 9.19 16.80
CA LEU A 106 -37.19 8.34 17.20
C LEU A 106 -37.46 6.84 16.95
N ASP A 107 -38.71 6.40 17.02
CA ASP A 107 -39.08 4.98 16.81
C ASP A 107 -39.01 4.63 15.32
N GLN A 108 -39.46 5.53 14.46
CA GLN A 108 -39.32 5.43 13.01
C GLN A 108 -37.85 5.50 12.58
N ILE A 109 -37.04 6.37 13.19
CA ILE A 109 -35.59 6.42 12.95
C ILE A 109 -34.94 5.10 13.36
N PHE A 110 -35.28 4.56 14.54
CA PHE A 110 -34.76 3.26 15.00
C PHE A 110 -35.14 2.12 14.03
N ALA A 111 -36.40 2.05 13.61
CA ALA A 111 -36.88 1.04 12.67
C ALA A 111 -36.16 1.12 11.32
N LEU A 112 -35.96 2.33 10.77
CA LEU A 112 -35.19 2.53 9.54
C LEU A 112 -33.71 2.17 9.72
N ALA A 113 -33.11 2.53 10.86
CA ALA A 113 -31.73 2.19 11.19
C ALA A 113 -31.51 0.67 11.26
N ASP A 114 -32.47 -0.06 11.83
CA ASP A 114 -32.46 -1.52 11.88
C ASP A 114 -32.68 -2.15 10.51
N GLN A 115 -33.66 -1.66 9.74
CA GLN A 115 -33.90 -2.11 8.37
C GLN A 115 -32.66 -1.95 7.49
N MET A 116 -31.98 -0.80 7.56
CA MET A 116 -30.73 -0.56 6.84
C MET A 116 -29.66 -1.60 7.20
N THR A 117 -29.50 -1.87 8.50
CA THR A 117 -28.52 -2.83 9.01
C THR A 117 -28.77 -4.24 8.48
N GLN A 118 -30.03 -4.67 8.45
CA GLN A 118 -30.40 -6.05 8.11
C GLN A 118 -30.55 -6.31 6.60
N THR A 119 -30.94 -5.30 5.82
CA THR A 119 -31.41 -5.52 4.44
C THR A 119 -30.58 -4.80 3.36
N SER A 120 -29.59 -3.99 3.74
CA SER A 120 -28.68 -3.38 2.76
C SER A 120 -27.77 -4.42 2.10
N MET A 121 -27.46 -4.21 0.81
CA MET A 121 -26.71 -5.19 0.00
C MET A 121 -25.18 -5.18 0.23
N CYS A 122 -24.64 -4.22 0.99
CA CYS A 122 -23.19 -4.07 1.13
C CYS A 122 -22.78 -3.51 2.49
N GLY A 123 -21.48 -3.59 2.78
CA GLY A 123 -20.92 -3.18 4.07
C GLY A 123 -21.22 -1.73 4.46
N LEU A 124 -21.26 -0.79 3.52
CA LEU A 124 -21.64 0.60 3.85
C LEU A 124 -23.02 0.68 4.49
N GLY A 125 -24.04 0.17 3.78
CA GLY A 125 -25.44 0.30 4.21
C GLY A 125 -25.77 -0.55 5.42
N GLN A 126 -25.08 -1.69 5.58
CA GLN A 126 -25.25 -2.57 6.75
C GLN A 126 -24.71 -1.96 8.05
N THR A 127 -23.81 -0.97 7.95
CA THR A 127 -22.98 -0.56 9.09
C THR A 127 -23.11 0.91 9.44
N CYS A 128 -23.52 1.75 8.49
CA CYS A 128 -23.62 3.20 8.66
C CYS A 128 -24.59 3.66 9.75
N SER A 129 -25.57 2.83 10.13
CA SER A 129 -26.57 3.15 11.15
C SER A 129 -26.47 2.32 12.43
N ARG A 130 -25.46 1.44 12.55
CA ARG A 130 -25.33 0.55 13.72
C ARG A 130 -25.15 1.32 15.02
N ALA A 131 -24.27 2.31 15.02
CA ALA A 131 -24.02 3.16 16.18
C ALA A 131 -25.26 4.00 16.55
N LEU A 132 -25.96 4.58 15.57
CA LEU A 132 -27.21 5.30 15.80
C LEU A 132 -28.29 4.39 16.40
N ARG A 133 -28.46 3.18 15.86
CA ARG A 133 -29.42 2.19 16.37
C ARG A 133 -29.14 1.86 17.83
N ALA A 134 -27.86 1.64 18.18
CA ALA A 134 -27.45 1.38 19.55
C ALA A 134 -27.68 2.61 20.45
N ALA A 135 -27.36 3.82 19.97
CA ALA A 135 -27.55 5.06 20.72
C ALA A 135 -29.02 5.32 21.05
N ILE A 136 -29.93 5.19 20.08
CA ILE A 136 -31.37 5.38 20.34
C ILE A 136 -31.91 4.33 21.32
N ARG A 137 -31.40 3.09 21.25
CA ARG A 137 -31.87 2.00 22.12
C ARG A 137 -31.45 2.18 23.57
N GLU A 138 -30.18 2.51 23.79
CA GLU A 138 -29.58 2.51 25.14
C GLU A 138 -29.55 3.90 25.78
N PHE A 139 -29.58 4.98 24.99
CA PHE A 139 -29.41 6.37 25.43
C PHE A 139 -30.50 7.30 24.85
N ARG A 140 -31.75 6.80 24.77
CA ARG A 140 -32.90 7.54 24.22
C ARG A 140 -33.15 8.86 24.95
N ASP A 141 -32.93 8.85 26.27
CA ASP A 141 -33.06 10.00 27.16
C ASP A 141 -32.24 11.20 26.67
N VAL A 142 -31.01 10.97 26.19
CA VAL A 142 -30.13 12.02 25.67
C VAL A 142 -30.73 12.66 24.42
N PHE A 143 -31.29 11.87 23.51
CA PHE A 143 -31.96 12.40 22.30
C PHE A 143 -33.20 13.20 22.67
N GLU A 144 -34.03 12.70 23.58
CA GLU A 144 -35.25 13.39 24.02
C GLU A 144 -34.94 14.74 24.67
N ASP A 145 -33.88 14.81 25.48
CA ASP A 145 -33.45 16.04 26.13
C ASP A 145 -32.83 17.03 25.14
N GLU A 146 -32.01 16.57 24.18
CA GLU A 146 -31.51 17.43 23.10
C GLU A 146 -32.64 17.97 22.21
N ILE A 147 -33.65 17.15 21.88
CA ILE A 147 -34.82 17.59 21.10
C ILE A 147 -35.61 18.66 21.87
N ARG A 148 -35.79 18.48 23.18
CA ARG A 148 -36.51 19.44 24.06
C ARG A 148 -35.78 20.77 24.19
N THR A 149 -34.44 20.74 24.16
CA THR A 149 -33.56 21.90 24.36
C THR A 149 -32.98 22.46 23.07
N ALA A 150 -33.46 21.97 21.91
CA ALA A 150 -33.01 22.39 20.59
C ALA A 150 -33.08 23.92 20.41
N PRO A 151 -32.19 24.53 19.60
CA PRO A 151 -31.26 23.88 18.68
C PRO A 151 -30.01 23.29 19.35
N ALA A 152 -29.56 22.14 18.84
CA ALA A 152 -28.33 21.49 19.31
C ALA A 152 -27.07 22.20 18.76
N PRO A 153 -25.97 22.26 19.53
CA PRO A 153 -24.75 22.93 19.10
C PRO A 153 -24.11 22.21 17.90
N SER A 154 -23.66 22.99 16.91
CA SER A 154 -22.80 22.46 15.84
C SER A 154 -21.41 22.17 16.40
N GLN A 155 -20.86 21.01 16.04
CA GLN A 155 -19.56 20.56 16.56
C GLN A 155 -18.48 20.48 15.48
N HIS A 156 -17.22 20.48 15.92
CA HIS A 156 -16.09 20.24 15.04
C HIS A 156 -15.91 18.74 14.86
N ALA A 157 -15.93 18.28 13.60
CA ALA A 157 -15.95 16.87 13.29
C ALA A 157 -15.18 16.55 12.03
N MET A 158 -14.66 15.33 11.95
CA MET A 158 -14.19 14.72 10.72
C MET A 158 -14.83 13.35 10.55
N SER A 159 -15.48 13.14 9.40
CA SER A 159 -15.89 11.80 8.96
C SER A 159 -14.88 11.23 7.97
N TYR A 160 -14.61 9.94 8.10
CA TYR A 160 -13.63 9.21 7.33
C TYR A 160 -14.23 7.89 6.86
N MET A 161 -14.57 7.85 5.57
CA MET A 161 -14.96 6.60 4.92
C MET A 161 -13.73 5.86 4.39
N THR A 162 -13.64 4.57 4.70
CA THR A 162 -12.59 3.68 4.20
C THR A 162 -13.09 2.23 4.10
N ALA A 163 -12.23 1.32 3.66
CA ALA A 163 -12.47 -0.12 3.66
C ALA A 163 -11.16 -0.86 3.97
N PRO A 164 -11.21 -2.13 4.43
CA PRO A 164 -10.00 -2.91 4.75
C PRO A 164 -8.97 -2.96 3.61
N CYS A 165 -9.44 -3.16 2.38
CA CYS A 165 -8.57 -3.18 1.19
C CYS A 165 -7.95 -1.82 0.85
N ILE A 166 -8.60 -0.71 1.24
CA ILE A 166 -8.05 0.64 1.09
C ILE A 166 -6.94 0.84 2.11
N GLU A 167 -7.19 0.54 3.39
CA GLU A 167 -6.19 0.73 4.45
C GLU A 167 -5.01 -0.23 4.38
N ALA A 168 -5.19 -1.44 3.83
CA ALA A 168 -4.08 -2.34 3.60
C ALA A 168 -3.21 -1.93 2.41
N CYS A 169 -3.76 -1.24 1.41
CA CYS A 169 -2.98 -0.77 0.26
C CYS A 169 -2.06 0.39 0.68
N PRO A 170 -0.72 0.32 0.51
CA PRO A 170 0.17 1.43 0.87
C PRO A 170 -0.16 2.76 0.19
N SER A 171 -0.57 2.70 -1.09
CA SER A 171 -1.03 3.88 -1.85
C SER A 171 -2.47 4.31 -1.55
N ARG A 172 -3.19 3.57 -0.70
CA ARG A 172 -4.57 3.86 -0.25
C ARG A 172 -5.53 4.07 -1.43
N ILE A 173 -5.40 3.21 -2.45
CA ILE A 173 -6.29 3.21 -3.62
C ILE A 173 -7.70 2.89 -3.16
N ASN A 174 -8.69 3.60 -3.70
CA ASN A 174 -10.07 3.28 -3.45
C ASN A 174 -10.48 2.03 -4.26
N VAL A 175 -10.19 0.86 -3.69
CA VAL A 175 -10.42 -0.44 -4.33
C VAL A 175 -11.89 -0.67 -4.69
N PRO A 176 -12.87 -0.50 -3.77
CA PRO A 176 -14.27 -0.72 -4.13
C PRO A 176 -14.74 0.22 -5.24
N ARG A 177 -14.30 1.49 -5.24
CA ARG A 177 -14.71 2.47 -6.27
C ARG A 177 -14.25 2.09 -7.67
N TYR A 178 -12.99 1.68 -7.85
CA TYR A 178 -12.55 1.29 -9.19
C TYR A 178 -13.23 -0.02 -9.63
N ILE A 179 -13.50 -0.94 -8.70
CA ILE A 179 -14.26 -2.17 -9.01
C ILE A 179 -15.70 -1.84 -9.39
N ASP A 180 -16.34 -0.88 -8.74
CA ASP A 180 -17.69 -0.43 -9.09
C ASP A 180 -17.75 0.09 -10.54
N TYR A 181 -16.72 0.80 -11.01
CA TYR A 181 -16.63 1.18 -12.44
C TYR A 181 -16.47 -0.02 -13.39
N ILE A 182 -15.84 -1.11 -12.97
CA ILE A 182 -15.80 -2.35 -13.78
C ILE A 182 -17.20 -2.96 -13.87
N LYS A 183 -17.94 -3.02 -12.75
CA LYS A 183 -19.34 -3.49 -12.71
C LYS A 183 -20.24 -2.64 -13.61
N ASP A 184 -19.97 -1.35 -13.71
CA ASP A 184 -20.76 -0.44 -14.54
C ASP A 184 -20.29 -0.39 -16.01
N GLY A 185 -19.34 -1.26 -16.41
CA GLY A 185 -18.84 -1.34 -17.80
C GLY A 185 -17.94 -0.18 -18.21
N LYS A 186 -17.29 0.50 -17.25
CA LYS A 186 -16.49 1.71 -17.44
C LYS A 186 -15.02 1.52 -17.04
N PRO A 187 -14.24 0.67 -17.74
CA PRO A 187 -12.83 0.41 -17.39
C PRO A 187 -11.97 1.68 -17.39
N ALA A 188 -12.19 2.64 -18.29
CA ALA A 188 -11.44 3.90 -18.29
C ALA A 188 -11.64 4.74 -17.00
N HIS A 189 -12.86 4.75 -16.44
CA HIS A 189 -13.12 5.43 -15.16
C HIS A 189 -12.49 4.68 -13.99
N SER A 190 -12.49 3.35 -14.07
CA SER A 190 -11.79 2.47 -13.12
C SER A 190 -10.30 2.80 -13.08
N LEU A 191 -9.66 2.92 -14.25
CA LEU A 191 -8.27 3.32 -14.36
C LEU A 191 -8.02 4.71 -13.79
N GLY A 192 -8.90 5.67 -14.07
CA GLY A 192 -8.82 7.02 -13.51
C GLY A 192 -8.74 7.04 -11.97
N VAL A 193 -9.46 6.14 -11.27
CA VAL A 193 -9.36 6.01 -9.81
C VAL A 193 -7.98 5.54 -9.36
N ILE A 194 -7.32 4.68 -10.14
CA ILE A 194 -5.95 4.22 -9.86
C ILE A 194 -4.95 5.34 -10.13
N LEU A 195 -5.09 6.04 -11.26
CA LEU A 195 -4.22 7.14 -11.68
C LEU A 195 -4.27 8.36 -10.75
N GLN A 196 -5.31 8.51 -9.93
CA GLN A 196 -5.33 9.47 -8.81
C GLN A 196 -4.27 9.18 -7.75
N LYS A 197 -3.68 7.97 -7.73
CA LYS A 197 -2.68 7.54 -6.75
C LYS A 197 -1.29 7.40 -7.35
N TYR A 198 -1.17 6.84 -8.55
CA TYR A 198 0.12 6.64 -9.23
C TYR A 198 -0.09 6.31 -10.71
N PRO A 199 0.90 6.57 -11.59
CA PRO A 199 0.76 6.35 -13.03
C PRO A 199 1.00 4.90 -13.48
N MET A 200 1.58 4.03 -12.64
CA MET A 200 2.00 2.67 -13.01
C MET A 200 0.96 1.58 -12.70
N ALA A 201 -0.25 1.72 -13.23
CA ALA A 201 -1.38 0.80 -13.04
C ALA A 201 -1.16 -0.61 -13.63
N ALA A 202 -0.71 -0.71 -14.87
CA ALA A 202 -0.39 -1.94 -15.60
C ALA A 202 0.76 -2.69 -14.93
N THR A 203 1.81 -1.99 -14.53
CA THR A 203 2.91 -2.55 -13.73
C THR A 203 2.37 -3.14 -12.43
N CYS A 204 1.58 -2.37 -11.67
CA CYS A 204 0.97 -2.88 -10.44
C CYS A 204 -0.04 -4.02 -10.67
N GLY A 205 -0.67 -4.10 -11.83
CA GLY A 205 -1.52 -5.22 -12.22
C GLY A 205 -0.73 -6.53 -12.40
N ARG A 206 0.58 -6.44 -12.62
CA ARG A 206 1.47 -7.59 -12.89
C ARG A 206 2.30 -8.02 -11.69
N VAL A 207 2.82 -7.06 -10.91
CA VAL A 207 3.86 -7.37 -9.88
C VAL A 207 3.47 -7.02 -8.45
N CYS A 208 2.26 -6.49 -8.20
CA CYS A 208 1.85 -6.13 -6.85
C CYS A 208 1.67 -7.36 -5.95
N VAL A 209 2.12 -7.26 -4.70
CA VAL A 209 2.02 -8.31 -3.66
C VAL A 209 0.64 -8.40 -2.98
N ARG A 210 -0.35 -7.63 -3.42
CA ARG A 210 -1.77 -7.82 -3.04
C ARG A 210 -2.13 -7.65 -1.55
N PHE A 211 -1.53 -6.69 -0.82
CA PHE A 211 -1.95 -6.36 0.56
C PHE A 211 -3.46 -6.13 0.72
N CYS A 212 -4.07 -5.54 -0.30
CA CYS A 212 -5.51 -5.31 -0.37
C CYS A 212 -6.35 -6.60 -0.46
N GLU A 213 -5.81 -7.67 -1.04
CA GLU A 213 -6.44 -9.01 -1.06
C GLU A 213 -6.25 -9.72 0.29
N MET A 214 -5.09 -9.56 0.94
CA MET A 214 -4.84 -10.09 2.29
C MET A 214 -5.85 -9.57 3.32
N ALA A 215 -6.25 -8.29 3.18
CA ALA A 215 -7.27 -7.65 4.00
C ALA A 215 -8.70 -7.80 3.44
N CYS A 216 -8.90 -8.51 2.33
CA CYS A 216 -10.22 -8.63 1.72
C CYS A 216 -11.13 -9.53 2.56
N ARG A 217 -12.25 -8.97 3.07
CA ARG A 217 -13.24 -9.73 3.84
C ARG A 217 -13.92 -10.87 3.08
N ARG A 218 -13.81 -10.90 1.75
CA ARG A 218 -14.38 -11.99 0.94
C ARG A 218 -13.73 -13.35 1.25
N LYS A 219 -12.48 -13.34 1.76
CA LYS A 219 -11.76 -14.56 2.21
C LYS A 219 -12.46 -15.34 3.32
N PHE A 220 -13.40 -14.72 4.04
CA PHE A 220 -14.21 -15.37 5.07
C PHE A 220 -15.48 -16.04 4.51
N VAL A 221 -15.71 -15.93 3.20
CA VAL A 221 -16.83 -16.57 2.48
C VAL A 221 -16.29 -17.61 1.51
N ASP A 222 -15.34 -17.20 0.67
CA ASP A 222 -14.62 -18.04 -0.28
C ASP A 222 -13.17 -17.55 -0.40
N GLU A 223 -12.77 -16.96 -1.52
CA GLU A 223 -11.43 -16.41 -1.74
C GLU A 223 -11.46 -14.88 -1.76
N ALA A 224 -10.31 -14.23 -1.56
CA ALA A 224 -10.24 -12.79 -1.81
C ALA A 224 -10.71 -12.42 -3.22
N VAL A 225 -11.23 -11.20 -3.37
CA VAL A 225 -11.47 -10.63 -4.69
C VAL A 225 -10.12 -10.46 -5.39
N GLY A 226 -10.02 -10.89 -6.65
CA GLY A 226 -8.87 -10.76 -7.53
C GLY A 226 -8.60 -9.31 -7.92
N ILE A 227 -8.20 -8.49 -6.94
CA ILE A 227 -7.93 -7.07 -7.07
C ILE A 227 -6.75 -6.81 -8.01
N LYS A 228 -5.65 -7.58 -7.91
CA LYS A 228 -4.53 -7.50 -8.88
C LYS A 228 -5.04 -7.84 -10.29
N THR A 229 -5.84 -8.89 -10.40
CA THR A 229 -6.39 -9.38 -11.67
C THR A 229 -7.30 -8.36 -12.34
N LEU A 230 -8.21 -7.76 -11.60
CA LEU A 230 -9.08 -6.68 -12.08
C LEU A 230 -8.29 -5.43 -12.44
N LYS A 231 -7.24 -5.10 -11.68
CA LYS A 231 -6.35 -3.97 -11.98
C LYS A 231 -5.61 -4.18 -13.31
N ARG A 232 -5.08 -5.39 -13.54
CA ARG A 232 -4.46 -5.75 -14.81
C ARG A 232 -5.46 -5.66 -15.96
N TYR A 233 -6.63 -6.27 -15.82
CA TYR A 233 -7.70 -6.18 -16.81
C TYR A 233 -7.97 -4.72 -17.23
N VAL A 234 -8.20 -3.84 -16.25
CA VAL A 234 -8.49 -2.42 -16.51
C VAL A 234 -7.34 -1.70 -17.21
N ALA A 235 -6.10 -1.98 -16.83
CA ALA A 235 -4.92 -1.38 -17.46
C ALA A 235 -4.72 -1.87 -18.90
N ASP A 236 -4.90 -3.18 -19.14
CA ASP A 236 -4.74 -3.77 -20.46
C ASP A 236 -5.87 -3.37 -21.44
N GLN A 237 -7.01 -2.88 -20.95
CA GLN A 237 -8.05 -2.26 -21.80
C GLN A 237 -7.64 -0.92 -22.42
N GLN A 238 -6.51 -0.32 -22.02
CA GLN A 238 -6.05 0.97 -22.54
C GLN A 238 -5.35 0.84 -23.89
N THR A 239 -6.10 0.42 -24.91
CA THR A 239 -5.60 0.32 -26.28
C THR A 239 -6.53 1.05 -27.25
N GLY A 240 -5.97 1.45 -28.38
CA GLY A 240 -6.72 2.10 -29.46
C GLY A 240 -7.29 3.48 -29.07
N PRO A 241 -8.37 3.94 -29.74
CA PRO A 241 -8.86 5.32 -29.63
C PRO A 241 -9.47 5.68 -28.25
N ASN A 242 -9.73 4.69 -27.40
CA ASN A 242 -10.31 4.88 -26.07
C ASN A 242 -9.26 4.84 -24.94
N ALA A 243 -7.98 4.70 -25.28
CA ALA A 243 -6.91 4.78 -24.31
C ALA A 243 -6.82 6.20 -23.73
N LEU A 244 -6.54 6.31 -22.42
CA LEU A 244 -6.29 7.59 -21.79
C LEU A 244 -5.06 8.25 -22.43
N VAL A 245 -5.27 9.44 -22.99
CA VAL A 245 -4.19 10.26 -23.53
C VAL A 245 -3.69 11.16 -22.42
N PHE A 246 -2.40 11.06 -22.13
CA PHE A 246 -1.73 11.98 -21.21
C PHE A 246 -1.20 13.18 -21.99
N GLY A 247 -1.46 14.36 -21.47
CA GLY A 247 -1.01 15.60 -22.06
C GLY A 247 -0.99 16.71 -21.03
N ARG A 248 -0.40 17.84 -21.42
CA ARG A 248 -0.29 19.03 -20.56
C ARG A 248 -1.65 19.62 -20.20
N ASP A 249 -2.72 19.27 -20.90
CA ASP A 249 -4.11 19.63 -20.60
C ASP A 249 -4.61 19.04 -19.27
N LEU A 250 -3.98 17.98 -18.77
CA LEU A 250 -4.24 17.44 -17.43
C LEU A 250 -3.71 18.36 -16.30
N ILE A 251 -2.80 19.28 -16.63
CA ILE A 251 -2.23 20.24 -15.67
C ILE A 251 -3.21 21.41 -15.53
N ARG A 252 -3.95 21.44 -14.42
CA ARG A 252 -5.00 22.46 -14.19
C ARG A 252 -4.44 23.88 -14.12
N GLU A 253 -3.36 24.07 -13.37
CA GLU A 253 -2.77 25.37 -13.08
C GLU A 253 -1.24 25.30 -13.14
N PRO A 254 -0.63 25.57 -14.31
CA PRO A 254 0.82 25.63 -14.42
C PRO A 254 1.41 26.73 -13.53
N LEU A 255 2.47 26.42 -12.80
CA LEU A 255 3.16 27.37 -11.94
C LEU A 255 4.23 28.17 -12.69
N GLY A 256 4.68 29.26 -12.05
CA GLY A 256 5.73 30.13 -12.59
C GLY A 256 7.01 29.37 -12.96
N ALA A 257 7.79 29.91 -13.91
CA ALA A 257 8.98 29.24 -14.44
C ALA A 257 10.05 28.90 -13.38
N ASN A 258 10.03 29.59 -12.23
CA ASN A 258 10.92 29.38 -11.09
C ASN A 258 10.41 28.33 -10.07
N MET A 259 9.23 27.73 -10.28
CA MET A 259 8.69 26.65 -9.45
C MET A 259 9.19 25.29 -9.95
N ARG A 260 10.50 25.07 -9.76
CA ARG A 260 11.21 23.87 -10.22
C ARG A 260 11.50 22.91 -9.08
N VAL A 261 11.30 21.62 -9.31
CA VAL A 261 11.62 20.54 -8.37
C VAL A 261 12.51 19.51 -9.08
N ALA A 262 13.58 19.08 -8.41
CA ALA A 262 14.42 18.00 -8.89
C ALA A 262 14.00 16.68 -8.24
N VAL A 263 13.86 15.63 -9.04
CA VAL A 263 13.64 14.26 -8.57
C VAL A 263 14.88 13.45 -8.95
N VAL A 264 15.54 12.83 -7.98
CA VAL A 264 16.76 12.05 -8.22
C VAL A 264 16.41 10.57 -8.14
N GLY A 265 16.48 9.89 -9.28
CA GLY A 265 16.05 8.50 -9.49
C GLY A 265 14.71 8.41 -10.23
N ALA A 266 14.69 7.65 -11.33
CA ALA A 266 13.54 7.37 -12.19
C ALA A 266 12.88 6.02 -11.88
N GLY A 267 13.06 5.49 -10.67
CA GLY A 267 12.32 4.34 -10.17
C GLY A 267 10.86 4.68 -9.79
N PRO A 268 10.06 3.69 -9.33
CA PRO A 268 8.63 3.89 -9.04
C PRO A 268 8.32 5.04 -8.07
N ALA A 269 9.16 5.27 -7.05
CA ALA A 269 9.01 6.40 -6.14
C ALA A 269 9.19 7.75 -6.86
N GLY A 270 10.24 7.89 -7.66
CA GLY A 270 10.55 9.10 -8.42
C GLY A 270 9.50 9.40 -9.48
N ILE A 271 9.08 8.38 -10.25
CA ILE A 271 8.02 8.50 -11.27
C ILE A 271 6.70 8.93 -10.63
N SER A 272 6.29 8.31 -9.52
CA SER A 272 5.08 8.71 -8.80
C SER A 272 5.15 10.16 -8.30
N CYS A 273 6.29 10.56 -7.70
CA CYS A 273 6.49 11.92 -7.22
C CYS A 273 6.43 12.95 -8.37
N ALA A 274 7.18 12.69 -9.46
CA ALA A 274 7.20 13.56 -10.62
C ALA A 274 5.83 13.71 -11.27
N TYR A 275 5.09 12.61 -11.42
CA TYR A 275 3.73 12.61 -11.97
C TYR A 275 2.81 13.56 -11.21
N HIS A 276 2.75 13.45 -9.88
CA HIS A 276 1.87 14.31 -9.08
C HIS A 276 2.37 15.76 -9.02
N LEU A 277 3.69 16.00 -8.95
CA LEU A 277 4.24 17.36 -9.01
C LEU A 277 3.91 18.05 -10.35
N LEU A 278 3.99 17.35 -11.47
CA LEU A 278 3.60 17.86 -12.79
C LEU A 278 2.11 18.21 -12.83
N LEU A 279 1.23 17.34 -12.30
CA LEU A 279 -0.20 17.63 -12.20
C LEU A 279 -0.52 18.83 -11.30
N HIS A 280 0.33 19.11 -10.30
CA HIS A 280 0.28 20.30 -9.45
C HIS A 280 0.88 21.56 -10.13
N GLY A 281 1.33 21.45 -11.38
CA GLY A 281 1.83 22.56 -12.18
C GLY A 281 3.32 22.87 -12.02
N TYR A 282 4.07 22.09 -11.25
CA TYR A 282 5.51 22.27 -11.10
C TYR A 282 6.27 21.90 -12.38
N ARG A 283 7.45 22.51 -12.55
CA ARG A 283 8.43 22.06 -13.53
C ARG A 283 9.32 21.01 -12.88
N VAL A 284 9.31 19.80 -13.42
CA VAL A 284 10.02 18.66 -12.83
C VAL A 284 11.13 18.17 -13.77
N ASP A 285 12.34 18.09 -13.22
CA ASP A 285 13.48 17.45 -13.86
C ASP A 285 13.82 16.17 -13.08
N ILE A 286 13.80 15.02 -13.74
CA ILE A 286 14.18 13.73 -13.18
C ILE A 286 15.62 13.44 -13.59
N LEU A 287 16.53 13.36 -12.61
CA LEU A 287 17.94 13.02 -12.82
C LEU A 287 18.11 11.53 -12.53
N GLU A 288 18.55 10.78 -13.53
CA GLU A 288 18.68 9.32 -13.48
C GLU A 288 20.11 8.91 -13.82
N ALA A 289 20.69 8.03 -13.00
CA ALA A 289 22.05 7.54 -13.17
C ALA A 289 22.19 6.63 -14.40
N MET A 290 21.13 5.93 -14.75
CA MET A 290 21.04 5.02 -15.89
C MET A 290 20.57 5.74 -17.17
N GLU A 291 20.55 4.99 -18.27
CA GLU A 291 20.13 5.47 -19.60
C GLU A 291 18.61 5.35 -19.86
N GLU A 292 17.87 4.75 -18.92
CA GLU A 292 16.43 4.49 -19.04
C GLU A 292 15.70 4.73 -17.72
N ALA A 293 14.37 4.88 -17.78
CA ALA A 293 13.51 5.02 -16.61
C ALA A 293 13.02 3.65 -16.10
N GLY A 294 12.49 3.63 -14.87
CA GLY A 294 11.87 2.46 -14.25
C GLY A 294 12.72 1.82 -13.13
N GLY A 295 14.01 2.12 -13.06
CA GLY A 295 14.91 1.64 -11.98
C GLY A 295 14.87 0.12 -11.82
N MET A 296 14.74 -0.36 -10.57
CA MET A 296 14.65 -1.80 -10.29
C MET A 296 13.42 -2.49 -10.88
N ALA A 297 12.36 -1.76 -11.24
CA ALA A 297 11.24 -2.36 -11.98
C ALA A 297 11.64 -2.71 -13.42
N ALA A 298 12.45 -1.86 -14.07
CA ALA A 298 12.97 -2.11 -15.41
C ALA A 298 14.05 -3.19 -15.41
N ARG A 299 14.97 -3.16 -14.43
CA ARG A 299 16.16 -4.02 -14.46
C ARG A 299 16.12 -5.24 -13.55
N GLY A 300 15.40 -5.18 -12.43
CA GLY A 300 15.32 -6.28 -11.47
C GLY A 300 14.20 -7.27 -11.81
N ILE A 301 13.05 -6.79 -12.26
CA ILE A 301 11.91 -7.66 -12.55
C ILE A 301 12.06 -8.27 -13.95
N PRO A 302 12.05 -9.61 -14.10
CA PRO A 302 12.17 -10.25 -15.42
C PRO A 302 11.02 -9.91 -16.37
N SER A 303 11.30 -9.88 -17.68
CA SER A 303 10.33 -9.53 -18.73
C SER A 303 9.10 -10.44 -18.75
N TYR A 304 9.26 -11.71 -18.35
CA TYR A 304 8.16 -12.67 -18.31
C TYR A 304 7.09 -12.34 -17.25
N ARG A 305 7.43 -11.51 -16.25
CA ARG A 305 6.50 -10.95 -15.25
C ARG A 305 6.08 -9.52 -15.56
N LEU A 306 7.01 -8.71 -16.06
CA LEU A 306 6.80 -7.31 -16.37
C LEU A 306 7.43 -6.96 -17.73
N PRO A 307 6.62 -6.96 -18.80
CA PRO A 307 7.06 -6.50 -20.12
C PRO A 307 7.59 -5.06 -20.07
N LYS A 308 8.68 -4.80 -20.80
CA LYS A 308 9.39 -3.51 -20.74
C LYS A 308 8.65 -2.40 -21.45
N ASP A 309 7.98 -2.72 -22.54
CA ASP A 309 7.08 -1.82 -23.26
C ASP A 309 5.93 -1.32 -22.37
N VAL A 310 5.33 -2.21 -21.56
CA VAL A 310 4.30 -1.84 -20.59
C VAL A 310 4.85 -0.84 -19.57
N LEU A 311 6.04 -1.10 -19.02
CA LEU A 311 6.67 -0.20 -18.06
C LEU A 311 7.02 1.16 -18.69
N HIS A 312 7.61 1.15 -19.89
CA HIS A 312 8.00 2.37 -20.60
C HIS A 312 6.80 3.25 -20.92
N ALA A 313 5.70 2.66 -21.40
CA ALA A 313 4.45 3.39 -21.66
C ALA A 313 3.94 4.13 -20.40
N GLU A 314 4.13 3.56 -19.21
CA GLU A 314 3.73 4.20 -17.95
C GLU A 314 4.73 5.25 -17.45
N THR A 315 6.02 5.11 -17.75
CA THR A 315 7.04 6.12 -17.41
C THR A 315 7.03 7.31 -18.37
N ASP A 316 6.69 7.09 -19.64
CA ASP A 316 6.64 8.12 -20.69
C ASP A 316 5.55 9.17 -20.44
N VAL A 317 4.57 8.83 -19.59
CA VAL A 317 3.58 9.78 -19.06
C VAL A 317 4.24 11.04 -18.49
N ILE A 318 5.43 10.91 -17.87
CA ILE A 318 6.18 12.06 -17.36
C ILE A 318 6.53 13.04 -18.48
N THR A 319 7.06 12.54 -19.60
CA THR A 319 7.40 13.38 -20.75
C THR A 319 6.16 13.94 -21.44
N ALA A 320 5.08 13.16 -21.51
CA ALA A 320 3.78 13.62 -22.03
C ALA A 320 3.20 14.79 -21.20
N LEU A 321 3.36 14.76 -19.88
CA LEU A 321 3.02 15.86 -18.97
C LEU A 321 4.03 17.02 -19.02
N GLY A 322 5.14 16.88 -19.75
CA GLY A 322 6.14 17.93 -19.93
C GLY A 322 7.30 17.92 -18.93
N GLY A 323 7.42 16.87 -18.12
CA GLY A 323 8.64 16.60 -17.34
C GLY A 323 9.82 16.23 -18.22
N ARG A 324 11.04 16.33 -17.68
CA ARG A 324 12.28 16.03 -18.41
C ARG A 324 13.08 14.96 -17.70
N PHE A 325 13.49 13.93 -18.45
CA PHE A 325 14.51 12.99 -17.99
C PHE A 325 15.91 13.51 -18.36
N LEU A 326 16.80 13.48 -17.37
CA LEU A 326 18.22 13.77 -17.50
C LEU A 326 18.97 12.47 -17.14
N PHE A 327 19.04 11.57 -18.12
CA PHE A 327 19.72 10.28 -18.01
C PHE A 327 21.24 10.43 -17.91
N ASN A 328 21.91 9.39 -17.43
CA ASN A 328 23.35 9.35 -17.18
C ASN A 328 23.84 10.48 -16.25
N LYS A 329 23.00 10.87 -15.28
CA LYS A 329 23.30 11.85 -14.23
C LYS A 329 23.14 11.21 -12.86
N ALA A 330 24.27 10.83 -12.27
CA ALA A 330 24.34 10.26 -10.94
C ALA A 330 24.69 11.32 -9.88
N LEU A 331 23.92 11.36 -8.80
CA LEU A 331 24.24 12.15 -7.60
C LEU A 331 25.59 11.71 -7.02
N GLY A 332 26.42 12.67 -6.60
CA GLY A 332 27.76 12.43 -6.06
C GLY A 332 28.85 12.27 -7.13
N ARG A 333 28.49 11.96 -8.38
CA ARG A 333 29.43 11.89 -9.53
C ARG A 333 29.30 13.10 -10.45
N ASP A 334 28.08 13.41 -10.88
CA ASP A 334 27.80 14.40 -11.93
C ASP A 334 27.24 15.72 -11.39
N PHE A 335 26.70 15.71 -10.17
CA PHE A 335 26.18 16.88 -9.46
C PHE A 335 26.08 16.60 -7.95
N SER A 336 26.09 17.66 -7.15
CA SER A 336 25.78 17.66 -5.71
C SER A 336 24.37 18.19 -5.42
N LEU A 337 23.90 18.07 -4.17
CA LEU A 337 22.66 18.74 -3.76
C LEU A 337 22.78 20.27 -3.83
N ASP A 338 23.95 20.82 -3.49
CA ASP A 338 24.22 22.26 -3.57
C ASP A 338 24.10 22.76 -5.01
N ASP A 339 24.60 21.99 -5.99
CA ASP A 339 24.46 22.32 -7.41
C ASP A 339 23.00 22.45 -7.83
N LEU A 340 22.11 21.58 -7.30
CA LEU A 340 20.69 21.65 -7.59
C LEU A 340 20.08 22.94 -7.03
N PHE A 341 20.33 23.28 -5.77
CA PHE A 341 19.82 24.53 -5.21
C PHE A 341 20.40 25.76 -5.92
N ALA A 342 21.68 25.75 -6.28
CA ALA A 342 22.32 26.81 -7.06
C ALA A 342 21.70 26.99 -8.46
N ARG A 343 21.20 25.90 -9.08
CA ARG A 343 20.44 25.91 -10.35
C ARG A 343 18.99 26.36 -10.19
N GLY A 344 18.57 26.72 -8.97
CA GLY A 344 17.25 27.30 -8.67
C GLY A 344 16.14 26.28 -8.44
N TYR A 345 16.45 25.02 -8.14
CA TYR A 345 15.43 24.08 -7.67
C TYR A 345 14.96 24.48 -6.26
N ARG A 346 13.64 24.48 -6.05
CA ARG A 346 13.00 24.85 -4.77
C ARG A 346 12.97 23.71 -3.77
N ALA A 347 13.01 22.47 -4.26
CA ALA A 347 13.08 21.26 -3.46
C ALA A 347 13.73 20.14 -4.27
N VAL A 348 14.24 19.13 -3.55
CA VAL A 348 14.82 17.90 -4.11
C VAL A 348 14.13 16.69 -3.48
N PHE A 349 13.73 15.72 -4.30
CA PHE A 349 13.26 14.42 -3.85
C PHE A 349 14.27 13.33 -4.19
N LEU A 350 14.78 12.63 -3.18
CA LEU A 350 15.70 11.51 -3.31
C LEU A 350 14.92 10.19 -3.37
N ALA A 351 14.94 9.56 -4.55
CA ALA A 351 14.28 8.30 -4.85
C ALA A 351 15.30 7.26 -5.38
N LEU A 352 16.43 7.15 -4.69
CA LEU A 352 17.61 6.43 -5.17
C LEU A 352 17.35 4.92 -5.27
N GLY A 353 16.59 4.36 -4.32
CA GLY A 353 16.43 2.92 -4.16
C GLY A 353 17.62 2.25 -3.46
N CYS A 354 17.65 0.92 -3.47
CA CYS A 354 18.77 0.11 -2.98
C CYS A 354 19.35 -0.68 -4.15
N GLN A 355 20.53 -0.31 -4.65
CA GLN A 355 21.07 -0.85 -5.91
C GLN A 355 22.12 -1.95 -5.70
N GLU A 356 22.66 -2.07 -4.49
CA GLU A 356 23.73 -3.04 -4.20
C GLU A 356 23.18 -4.26 -3.48
N GLY A 357 23.62 -5.45 -3.87
CA GLY A 357 23.25 -6.70 -3.20
C GLY A 357 24.06 -6.92 -1.92
N THR A 358 23.45 -7.54 -0.92
CA THR A 358 24.13 -7.89 0.34
C THR A 358 24.94 -9.18 0.20
N HIS A 359 26.10 -9.22 0.85
CA HIS A 359 26.98 -10.39 0.96
C HIS A 359 26.48 -11.40 2.01
N LEU A 360 26.73 -12.69 1.77
CA LEU A 360 26.27 -13.80 2.62
C LEU A 360 26.90 -13.79 4.03
N GLY A 361 28.10 -13.22 4.17
CA GLY A 361 28.89 -13.18 5.39
C GLY A 361 29.43 -14.55 5.79
N ILE A 362 29.77 -15.41 4.82
CA ILE A 362 30.21 -16.80 5.05
C ILE A 362 31.69 -17.02 4.77
N GLU A 363 32.24 -18.15 5.22
CA GLU A 363 33.64 -18.48 4.99
C GLU A 363 33.93 -18.65 3.49
N ASN A 364 35.09 -18.13 3.05
CA ASN A 364 35.54 -18.10 1.66
C ASN A 364 34.60 -17.35 0.70
N GLU A 365 33.78 -16.43 1.22
CA GLU A 365 33.05 -15.50 0.37
C GLU A 365 34.00 -14.46 -0.25
N ASP A 366 34.20 -14.57 -1.56
CA ASP A 366 34.94 -13.60 -2.36
C ASP A 366 34.08 -13.20 -3.58
N PRO A 367 33.62 -11.93 -3.66
CA PRO A 367 32.85 -11.39 -4.79
C PRO A 367 33.51 -11.54 -6.16
N THR A 368 34.82 -11.78 -6.22
CA THR A 368 35.57 -11.93 -7.47
C THR A 368 35.57 -13.36 -8.03
N LEU A 369 35.08 -14.35 -7.27
CA LEU A 369 35.02 -15.74 -7.70
C LEU A 369 34.13 -15.92 -8.94
N GLN A 370 34.65 -16.66 -9.92
CA GLN A 370 33.85 -17.04 -11.08
C GLN A 370 32.70 -17.96 -10.64
N GLY A 371 31.47 -17.60 -11.02
CA GLY A 371 30.26 -18.33 -10.64
C GLY A 371 29.59 -17.78 -9.37
N TYR A 372 30.23 -16.89 -8.61
CA TYR A 372 29.57 -16.21 -7.49
C TYR A 372 28.95 -14.88 -7.95
N ARG A 373 27.69 -14.63 -7.58
CA ARG A 373 26.92 -13.45 -8.01
C ARG A 373 26.00 -12.96 -6.90
N SER A 374 25.77 -11.65 -6.81
CA SER A 374 24.63 -11.13 -6.05
C SER A 374 23.33 -11.30 -6.85
N GLY A 375 22.20 -11.37 -6.17
CA GLY A 375 20.89 -11.51 -6.82
C GLY A 375 20.57 -10.34 -7.76
N VAL A 376 20.84 -9.11 -7.32
CA VAL A 376 20.68 -7.91 -8.16
C VAL A 376 21.62 -7.95 -9.36
N GLY A 377 22.90 -8.29 -9.14
CA GLY A 377 23.89 -8.39 -10.23
C GLY A 377 23.51 -9.45 -11.26
N PHE A 378 22.96 -10.58 -10.82
CA PHE A 378 22.48 -11.62 -11.73
C PHE A 378 21.25 -11.15 -12.53
N LEU A 379 20.26 -10.53 -11.90
CA LEU A 379 19.06 -10.04 -12.60
C LEU A 379 19.38 -8.92 -13.59
N LEU A 380 20.37 -8.08 -13.31
CA LEU A 380 20.89 -7.11 -14.27
C LEU A 380 21.47 -7.81 -15.51
N GLN A 381 22.22 -8.90 -15.34
CA GLN A 381 22.72 -9.67 -16.47
C GLN A 381 21.62 -10.39 -17.23
N VAL A 382 20.57 -10.87 -16.55
CA VAL A 382 19.36 -11.40 -17.19
C VAL A 382 18.72 -10.31 -18.06
N HIS A 383 18.58 -9.09 -17.52
CA HIS A 383 18.04 -7.95 -18.25
C HIS A 383 18.87 -7.65 -19.51
N ASP A 384 20.19 -7.50 -19.37
CA ASP A 384 21.10 -7.23 -20.49
C ASP A 384 21.10 -8.39 -21.50
N HIS A 385 20.92 -9.62 -21.03
CA HIS A 385 20.81 -10.80 -21.89
C HIS A 385 19.55 -10.77 -22.76
N VAL A 386 18.41 -10.51 -22.14
CA VAL A 386 17.12 -10.42 -22.85
C VAL A 386 17.10 -9.22 -23.80
N ALA A 387 17.77 -8.12 -23.45
CA ALA A 387 17.95 -6.96 -24.32
C ALA A 387 18.92 -7.21 -25.49
N GLY A 388 19.66 -8.32 -25.49
CA GLY A 388 20.68 -8.64 -26.50
C GLY A 388 22.00 -7.88 -26.34
N ALA A 389 22.17 -7.11 -25.25
CA ALA A 389 23.41 -6.39 -24.94
C ALA A 389 24.50 -7.32 -24.40
N LEU A 390 24.10 -8.43 -23.78
CA LEU A 390 25.00 -9.46 -23.24
C LEU A 390 24.52 -10.85 -23.69
N ARG A 391 25.42 -11.83 -23.80
CA ARG A 391 25.03 -13.22 -23.99
C ARG A 391 25.56 -14.04 -22.82
N VAL A 392 24.64 -14.44 -21.94
CA VAL A 392 24.95 -15.27 -20.78
C VAL A 392 24.20 -16.59 -20.93
N ALA A 393 24.94 -17.68 -20.90
CA ALA A 393 24.39 -19.02 -20.74
C ALA A 393 24.88 -19.57 -19.40
N LEU A 394 23.98 -20.15 -18.64
CA LEU A 394 24.33 -20.91 -17.44
C LEU A 394 24.51 -22.37 -17.82
N GLU A 395 25.44 -23.04 -17.16
CA GLU A 395 25.71 -24.47 -17.32
C GLU A 395 25.72 -25.12 -15.94
N GLY A 396 25.29 -26.38 -15.90
CA GLY A 396 25.27 -27.18 -14.68
C GLY A 396 24.28 -26.69 -13.63
N ASP A 397 24.64 -26.88 -12.36
CA ASP A 397 23.74 -26.67 -11.24
C ASP A 397 23.90 -25.25 -10.65
N VAL A 398 22.77 -24.61 -10.41
CA VAL A 398 22.70 -23.25 -9.84
C VAL A 398 22.09 -23.30 -8.46
N VAL A 399 22.75 -22.67 -7.49
CA VAL A 399 22.25 -22.51 -6.13
C VAL A 399 21.90 -21.04 -5.88
N VAL A 400 20.67 -20.77 -5.46
CA VAL A 400 20.18 -19.46 -5.08
C VAL A 400 19.93 -19.44 -3.58
N VAL A 401 20.54 -18.49 -2.86
CA VAL A 401 20.37 -18.34 -1.42
C VAL A 401 19.40 -17.19 -1.15
N GLY A 402 18.26 -17.48 -0.54
CA GLY A 402 17.24 -16.49 -0.19
C GLY A 402 15.81 -17.00 -0.38
N GLY A 403 14.84 -16.28 0.19
CA GLY A 403 13.41 -16.65 0.11
C GLY A 403 12.47 -15.52 -0.33
N GLY A 404 13.02 -14.39 -0.78
CA GLY A 404 12.24 -13.25 -1.28
C GLY A 404 11.95 -13.31 -2.78
N ASN A 405 11.19 -12.33 -3.28
CA ASN A 405 10.86 -12.25 -4.71
C ASN A 405 12.11 -12.22 -5.61
N VAL A 406 13.18 -11.53 -5.18
CA VAL A 406 14.48 -11.52 -5.89
C VAL A 406 15.03 -12.94 -6.07
N ALA A 407 14.94 -13.79 -5.03
CA ALA A 407 15.39 -15.17 -5.10
C ALA A 407 14.56 -15.99 -6.09
N MET A 408 13.23 -15.78 -6.12
CA MET A 408 12.34 -16.46 -7.08
C MET A 408 12.63 -16.01 -8.51
N ASP A 409 12.80 -14.71 -8.72
CA ASP A 409 13.17 -14.15 -10.02
C ASP A 409 14.53 -14.69 -10.50
N CYS A 410 15.52 -14.80 -9.60
CA CYS A 410 16.82 -15.41 -9.90
C CYS A 410 16.67 -16.89 -10.30
N ALA A 411 15.95 -17.68 -9.49
CA ALA A 411 15.82 -19.12 -9.71
C ALA A 411 15.11 -19.42 -11.04
N ARG A 412 13.98 -18.75 -11.29
CA ARG A 412 13.19 -18.92 -12.52
C ARG A 412 13.91 -18.40 -13.76
N SER A 413 14.69 -17.32 -13.63
CA SER A 413 15.51 -16.81 -14.74
C SER A 413 16.70 -17.73 -15.02
N ALA A 414 17.31 -18.35 -14.01
CA ALA A 414 18.40 -19.29 -14.19
C ALA A 414 17.99 -20.50 -15.05
N LEU A 415 16.79 -21.05 -14.83
CA LEU A 415 16.23 -22.11 -15.68
C LEU A 415 16.15 -21.67 -17.16
N ARG A 416 15.62 -20.47 -17.41
CA ARG A 416 15.48 -19.88 -18.76
C ARG A 416 16.83 -19.59 -19.42
N MET A 417 17.90 -19.46 -18.65
CA MET A 417 19.27 -19.23 -19.11
C MET A 417 20.05 -20.53 -19.36
N GLY A 418 19.41 -21.70 -19.22
CA GLY A 418 20.00 -23.00 -19.55
C GLY A 418 20.57 -23.78 -18.37
N ALA A 419 20.32 -23.38 -17.13
CA ALA A 419 20.72 -24.16 -15.96
C ALA A 419 20.14 -25.59 -16.02
N ALA A 420 20.97 -26.59 -15.70
CA ALA A 420 20.56 -28.00 -15.71
C ALA A 420 19.63 -28.32 -14.52
N SER A 421 19.94 -27.76 -13.36
CA SER A 421 19.09 -27.78 -12.18
C SER A 421 19.23 -26.48 -11.38
N VAL A 422 18.18 -26.10 -10.65
CA VAL A 422 18.18 -24.90 -9.82
C VAL A 422 17.69 -25.25 -8.42
N HIS A 423 18.51 -24.93 -7.43
CA HIS A 423 18.25 -25.16 -6.01
C HIS A 423 18.07 -23.83 -5.29
N VAL A 424 17.00 -23.69 -4.51
CA VAL A 424 16.79 -22.53 -3.63
C VAL A 424 17.05 -22.96 -2.19
N LEU A 425 18.00 -22.28 -1.54
CA LEU A 425 18.31 -22.47 -0.12
C LEU A 425 17.62 -21.39 0.69
N TYR A 426 16.78 -21.81 1.63
CA TYR A 426 16.13 -20.90 2.55
C TYR A 426 16.31 -21.36 3.99
N ARG A 427 16.88 -20.46 4.81
CA ARG A 427 17.24 -20.77 6.19
C ARG A 427 16.06 -20.99 7.13
N ARG A 428 14.83 -20.62 6.72
CA ARG A 428 13.60 -20.79 7.51
C ARG A 428 12.62 -21.75 6.83
N THR A 429 11.41 -21.85 7.38
CA THR A 429 10.37 -22.73 6.87
C THR A 429 9.64 -22.13 5.66
N ARG A 430 8.88 -22.93 4.93
CA ARG A 430 8.10 -22.47 3.78
C ARG A 430 7.11 -21.34 4.14
N PRO A 431 6.31 -21.42 5.23
CA PRO A 431 5.44 -20.31 5.65
C PRO A 431 6.17 -18.99 5.94
N ASP A 432 7.46 -19.05 6.31
CA ASP A 432 8.24 -17.84 6.62
C ASP A 432 8.73 -17.10 5.36
N MET A 433 8.59 -17.70 4.17
CA MET A 433 9.10 -17.12 2.93
C MET A 433 8.45 -15.77 2.63
N PRO A 434 9.24 -14.69 2.44
CA PRO A 434 8.69 -13.37 2.11
C PRO A 434 8.29 -13.23 0.63
N ALA A 435 8.62 -14.19 -0.23
CA ALA A 435 8.19 -14.18 -1.63
C ALA A 435 6.66 -14.33 -1.75
N ASP A 436 6.11 -13.80 -2.85
CA ASP A 436 4.71 -14.03 -3.18
C ASP A 436 4.44 -15.54 -3.38
N ALA A 437 3.42 -16.07 -2.71
CA ALA A 437 3.13 -17.51 -2.73
C ALA A 437 2.88 -18.06 -4.15
N GLY A 438 2.34 -17.25 -5.06
CA GLY A 438 2.15 -17.63 -6.46
C GLY A 438 3.48 -17.78 -7.20
N GLU A 439 4.48 -16.95 -6.87
CA GLU A 439 5.82 -17.06 -7.44
C GLU A 439 6.57 -18.30 -6.95
N VAL A 440 6.39 -18.66 -5.67
CA VAL A 440 6.94 -19.91 -5.11
C VAL A 440 6.32 -21.12 -5.81
N GLN A 441 4.99 -21.16 -5.94
CA GLN A 441 4.28 -22.23 -6.66
C GLN A 441 4.70 -22.31 -8.13
N ALA A 442 4.87 -21.16 -8.78
CA ALA A 442 5.31 -21.10 -10.17
C ALA A 442 6.73 -21.63 -10.36
N ALA A 443 7.65 -21.31 -9.43
CA ALA A 443 9.02 -21.82 -9.44
C ALA A 443 9.06 -23.35 -9.25
N GLU A 444 8.28 -23.89 -8.32
CA GLU A 444 8.16 -25.35 -8.12
C GLU A 444 7.62 -26.05 -9.37
N ALA A 445 6.57 -25.49 -9.98
CA ALA A 445 5.99 -26.04 -11.21
C ALA A 445 6.98 -26.01 -12.39
N GLU A 446 7.93 -25.08 -12.39
CA GLU A 446 9.01 -25.00 -13.39
C GLU A 446 10.20 -25.94 -13.07
N GLY A 447 10.18 -26.65 -11.93
CA GLY A 447 11.20 -27.63 -11.55
C GLY A 447 12.26 -27.13 -10.57
N VAL A 448 12.09 -25.95 -9.95
CA VAL A 448 13.00 -25.46 -8.91
C VAL A 448 12.90 -26.32 -7.65
N VAL A 449 14.04 -26.75 -7.11
CA VAL A 449 14.12 -27.58 -5.90
C VAL A 449 14.37 -26.71 -4.68
N PHE A 450 13.48 -26.78 -3.69
CA PHE A 450 13.58 -25.98 -2.46
C PHE A 450 14.22 -26.78 -1.32
N HIS A 451 15.18 -26.16 -0.64
CA HIS A 451 15.80 -26.65 0.59
C HIS A 451 15.47 -25.68 1.72
N PHE A 452 14.44 -26.03 2.50
CA PHE A 452 14.04 -25.28 3.69
C PHE A 452 14.94 -25.62 4.87
N LEU A 453 14.95 -24.74 5.86
CA LEU A 453 15.78 -24.89 7.07
C LEU A 453 17.24 -25.24 6.73
N THR A 454 17.77 -24.60 5.68
CA THR A 454 19.11 -24.86 5.16
C THR A 454 19.83 -23.53 4.96
N ASN A 455 21.05 -23.41 5.48
CA ASN A 455 21.86 -22.21 5.36
C ASN A 455 23.27 -22.55 4.83
N PRO A 456 23.86 -21.75 3.93
CA PRO A 456 25.24 -21.96 3.53
C PRO A 456 26.20 -21.63 4.69
N LYS A 457 27.28 -22.40 4.80
CA LYS A 457 28.34 -22.24 5.79
C LYS A 457 29.65 -21.74 5.17
N ARG A 458 30.02 -22.28 4.00
CA ARG A 458 31.28 -21.98 3.30
C ARG A 458 31.16 -22.18 1.80
N ILE A 459 31.80 -21.31 1.01
CA ILE A 459 31.95 -21.50 -0.44
C ILE A 459 33.13 -22.45 -0.72
N ILE A 460 32.92 -23.42 -1.62
CA ILE A 460 33.97 -24.31 -2.10
C ILE A 460 34.35 -23.85 -3.51
N ALA A 461 35.60 -23.41 -3.65
CA ALA A 461 36.14 -22.92 -4.91
C ALA A 461 37.45 -23.62 -5.27
N GLU A 462 37.62 -23.89 -6.56
CA GLU A 462 38.84 -24.46 -7.15
C GLU A 462 39.28 -23.55 -8.30
N ASN A 463 40.57 -23.20 -8.36
CA ASN A 463 41.14 -22.33 -9.40
C ASN A 463 40.38 -20.99 -9.58
N GLY A 464 39.86 -20.41 -8.49
CA GLY A 464 39.10 -19.16 -8.52
C GLY A 464 37.66 -19.29 -9.05
N ARG A 465 37.13 -20.52 -9.17
CA ARG A 465 35.76 -20.82 -9.62
C ARG A 465 34.99 -21.59 -8.56
N VAL A 466 33.71 -21.25 -8.39
CA VAL A 466 32.78 -22.00 -7.52
C VAL A 466 32.56 -23.41 -8.09
N VAL A 467 32.75 -24.42 -7.23
CA VAL A 467 32.46 -25.85 -7.55
C VAL A 467 31.42 -26.46 -6.60
N GLY A 468 31.09 -25.76 -5.51
CA GLY A 468 30.09 -26.18 -4.56
C GLY A 468 29.92 -25.22 -3.40
N VAL A 469 28.98 -25.57 -2.53
CA VAL A 469 28.71 -24.87 -1.27
C VAL A 469 28.50 -25.89 -0.16
N GLU A 470 29.15 -25.66 0.97
CA GLU A 470 28.92 -26.43 2.19
C GLU A 470 27.70 -25.84 2.90
N LEU A 471 26.72 -26.69 3.16
CA LEU A 471 25.44 -26.35 3.77
C LEU A 471 25.38 -26.87 5.19
N MET A 472 24.49 -26.26 5.96
CA MET A 472 24.18 -26.65 7.32
C MET A 472 22.66 -26.63 7.52
N ASP A 473 22.13 -27.62 8.23
CA ASP A 473 20.72 -27.64 8.59
C ASP A 473 20.44 -26.68 9.75
N MET A 474 19.20 -26.18 9.76
CA MET A 474 18.69 -25.26 10.75
C MET A 474 17.54 -25.91 11.51
N ALA A 475 17.49 -25.72 12.83
CA ALA A 475 16.32 -26.07 13.64
C ALA A 475 15.41 -24.84 13.76
N ALA A 476 14.11 -25.03 13.51
CA ALA A 476 13.12 -23.99 13.78
C ALA A 476 12.86 -23.87 15.29
N GLY A 477 12.98 -22.66 15.82
CA GLY A 477 12.57 -22.30 17.16
C GLY A 477 11.31 -21.43 17.15
N GLU A 478 11.04 -20.82 18.30
CA GLU A 478 9.89 -19.93 18.48
C GLU A 478 9.89 -18.77 17.47
N PRO A 479 8.71 -18.37 16.95
CA PRO A 479 8.57 -17.20 16.10
C PRO A 479 9.16 -15.92 16.72
N ASP A 480 9.74 -15.06 15.87
CA ASP A 480 10.14 -13.71 16.22
C ASP A 480 8.91 -12.78 16.34
N ALA A 481 9.12 -11.52 16.72
CA ALA A 481 8.04 -10.54 16.86
C ALA A 481 7.30 -10.24 15.53
N GLU A 482 7.88 -10.64 14.41
CA GLU A 482 7.30 -10.52 13.07
C GLU A 482 6.60 -11.83 12.64
N GLY A 483 6.49 -12.79 13.55
CA GLY A 483 5.83 -14.09 13.36
C GLY A 483 6.67 -15.12 12.62
N ARG A 484 7.94 -14.85 12.34
CA ARG A 484 8.81 -15.76 11.56
C ARG A 484 9.64 -16.63 12.49
N SER A 485 9.76 -17.92 12.21
CA SER A 485 10.58 -18.79 13.06
C SER A 485 12.02 -18.27 13.23
N LYS A 486 12.46 -18.16 14.49
CA LYS A 486 13.89 -18.10 14.79
C LYS A 486 14.51 -19.41 14.35
N VAL A 487 15.77 -19.37 13.92
CA VAL A 487 16.46 -20.55 13.42
C VAL A 487 17.86 -20.62 14.01
N GLU A 488 18.24 -21.82 14.44
CA GLU A 488 19.55 -22.09 15.00
C GLU A 488 20.26 -23.19 14.21
N PRO A 489 21.58 -23.07 13.98
CA PRO A 489 22.35 -24.07 13.25
C PRO A 489 22.38 -25.40 14.00
N VAL A 490 22.24 -26.53 13.29
CA VAL A 490 22.36 -27.89 13.85
C VAL A 490 23.79 -28.41 13.64
N PRO A 491 24.65 -28.45 14.68
CA PRO A 491 26.04 -28.88 14.53
C PRO A 491 26.14 -30.33 14.05
N GLY A 492 27.07 -30.62 13.13
CA GLY A 492 27.28 -31.96 12.58
C GLY A 492 26.34 -32.34 11.42
N SER A 493 25.48 -31.43 10.98
CA SER A 493 24.58 -31.61 9.83
C SER A 493 25.19 -31.20 8.49
N GLU A 494 26.49 -30.87 8.48
CA GLU A 494 27.15 -30.29 7.32
C GLU A 494 27.15 -31.25 6.12
N ARG A 495 26.72 -30.74 4.96
CA ARG A 495 26.77 -31.47 3.68
C ARG A 495 27.20 -30.56 2.55
N THR A 496 27.86 -31.12 1.55
CA THR A 496 28.27 -30.37 0.36
C THR A 496 27.26 -30.57 -0.77
N VAL A 497 26.88 -29.48 -1.42
CA VAL A 497 26.14 -29.49 -2.70
C VAL A 497 27.05 -28.94 -3.78
N SER A 498 27.27 -29.71 -4.85
CA SER A 498 28.01 -29.23 -6.01
C SER A 498 27.18 -28.21 -6.78
N CYS A 499 27.81 -27.14 -7.22
CA CYS A 499 27.18 -26.13 -8.08
C CYS A 499 28.24 -25.34 -8.83
N ASN A 500 27.88 -24.87 -10.03
CA ASN A 500 28.74 -24.05 -10.87
C ASN A 500 28.48 -22.56 -10.64
N THR A 501 27.27 -22.22 -10.20
CA THR A 501 26.85 -20.85 -9.93
C THR A 501 26.17 -20.75 -8.57
N LEU A 502 26.61 -19.80 -7.76
CA LEU A 502 26.01 -19.46 -6.48
C LEU A 502 25.52 -18.00 -6.52
N ILE A 503 24.24 -17.80 -6.23
CA ILE A 503 23.57 -16.49 -6.30
C ILE A 503 23.09 -16.09 -4.90
N ALA A 504 23.64 -15.01 -4.34
CA ALA A 504 23.27 -14.45 -3.06
C ALA A 504 22.11 -13.45 -3.20
N ALA A 505 20.88 -13.89 -2.93
CA ALA A 505 19.65 -13.10 -3.04
C ALA A 505 19.02 -12.79 -1.67
N ILE A 506 19.85 -12.32 -0.72
CA ILE A 506 19.48 -12.16 0.70
C ILE A 506 19.15 -10.72 1.12
N GLY A 507 19.31 -9.73 0.24
CA GLY A 507 19.06 -8.33 0.58
C GLY A 507 19.63 -7.36 -0.44
N GLN A 508 19.28 -6.08 -0.27
CA GLN A 508 19.85 -4.96 -1.02
C GLN A 508 20.11 -3.79 -0.08
N GLN A 509 21.05 -2.92 -0.44
CA GLN A 509 21.40 -1.72 0.30
C GLN A 509 21.57 -0.51 -0.62
N VAL A 510 21.52 0.68 -0.03
CA VAL A 510 21.86 1.92 -0.73
C VAL A 510 23.35 1.88 -1.04
N ARG A 511 23.71 2.20 -2.29
CA ARG A 511 25.11 2.26 -2.71
C ARG A 511 25.91 3.24 -1.86
N GLU A 512 27.09 2.81 -1.42
CA GLU A 512 28.00 3.65 -0.65
C GLU A 512 28.51 4.84 -1.47
N GLY A 513 28.73 5.98 -0.81
CA GLY A 513 29.31 7.18 -1.42
C GLY A 513 28.39 7.98 -2.36
N VAL A 514 27.13 7.59 -2.54
CA VAL A 514 26.17 8.38 -3.35
C VAL A 514 25.84 9.73 -2.70
N ILE A 515 25.85 9.78 -1.37
CA ILE A 515 25.60 10.98 -0.58
C ILE A 515 26.84 11.20 0.29
N SER A 516 27.39 12.40 0.20
CA SER A 516 28.57 12.79 0.96
C SER A 516 28.17 13.37 2.33
N PRO A 517 29.09 13.39 3.33
CA PRO A 517 28.82 14.07 4.60
C PRO A 517 28.46 15.56 4.43
N GLU A 518 29.00 16.22 3.40
CA GLU A 518 28.74 17.62 3.08
C GLU A 518 27.30 17.87 2.64
N ASP A 519 26.59 16.84 2.16
CA ASP A 519 25.19 16.93 1.78
C ASP A 519 24.25 17.16 2.96
N GLY A 520 24.71 16.97 4.22
CA GLY A 520 23.93 17.24 5.43
C GLY A 520 22.76 16.28 5.66
N ILE A 521 22.83 15.08 5.09
CA ILE A 521 21.80 14.04 5.18
C ILE A 521 22.21 13.00 6.23
N ALA A 522 21.33 12.78 7.21
CA ALA A 522 21.51 11.76 8.23
C ALA A 522 21.05 10.38 7.74
N PHE A 523 21.76 9.35 8.17
CA PHE A 523 21.43 7.95 7.94
C PHE A 523 20.95 7.29 9.23
N ASP A 524 20.18 6.21 9.10
CA ASP A 524 19.84 5.33 10.19
C ASP A 524 20.88 4.20 10.37
N ARG A 525 20.62 3.28 11.31
CA ARG A 525 21.52 2.17 11.62
C ARG A 525 21.66 1.13 10.50
N TRP A 526 20.79 1.19 9.47
CA TRP A 526 20.79 0.29 8.32
C TRP A 526 21.32 0.97 7.06
N ASN A 527 21.99 2.12 7.22
CA ASN A 527 22.51 2.92 6.12
C ASN A 527 21.41 3.41 5.14
N CYS A 528 20.17 3.53 5.61
CA CYS A 528 19.07 4.17 4.87
C CYS A 528 18.98 5.65 5.24
N ILE A 529 18.48 6.48 4.32
CA ILE A 529 18.28 7.91 4.56
C ILE A 529 17.24 8.08 5.66
N ARG A 530 17.62 8.74 6.76
CA ARG A 530 16.71 9.02 7.86
C ARG A 530 15.73 10.10 7.46
N VAL A 531 14.44 9.76 7.50
CA VAL A 531 13.34 10.68 7.20
C VAL A 531 12.36 10.79 8.36
N ASN A 532 11.67 11.92 8.45
CA ASN A 532 10.48 12.01 9.30
C ASN A 532 9.37 11.11 8.72
N PRO A 533 8.83 10.16 9.49
CA PRO A 533 7.87 9.18 8.98
C PRO A 533 6.53 9.82 8.58
N ASP A 534 6.19 11.03 9.05
CA ASP A 534 4.92 11.71 8.77
C ASP A 534 4.95 12.55 7.49
N ASP A 535 6.10 13.09 7.09
CA ASP A 535 6.22 13.98 5.92
C ASP A 535 7.36 13.66 4.94
N LEU A 536 8.24 12.70 5.26
CA LEU A 536 9.39 12.30 4.44
C LEU A 536 10.52 13.35 4.32
N SER A 537 10.50 14.39 5.15
CA SER A 537 11.61 15.36 5.23
C SER A 537 12.88 14.69 5.75
N THR A 538 14.03 15.08 5.19
CA THR A 538 15.35 14.66 5.68
C THR A 538 15.89 15.65 6.71
N SER A 539 17.10 15.43 7.21
CA SER A 539 17.82 16.42 8.05
C SER A 539 18.18 17.70 7.30
N ARG A 540 18.15 17.71 5.96
CA ARG A 540 18.42 18.89 5.16
C ARG A 540 17.12 19.55 4.68
N THR A 541 16.97 20.83 5.01
CA THR A 541 15.81 21.63 4.60
C THR A 541 15.67 21.66 3.08
N GLY A 542 14.44 21.48 2.59
CA GLY A 542 14.15 21.42 1.15
C GLY A 542 14.48 20.09 0.48
N VAL A 543 15.00 19.11 1.22
CA VAL A 543 15.31 17.77 0.72
C VAL A 543 14.41 16.74 1.39
N PHE A 544 13.74 15.93 0.56
CA PHE A 544 12.86 14.84 0.95
C PHE A 544 13.40 13.53 0.39
N ALA A 545 13.11 12.40 1.03
CA ALA A 545 13.53 11.09 0.52
C ALA A 545 12.43 10.04 0.68
N GLY A 546 12.37 9.06 -0.23
CA GLY A 546 11.33 8.04 -0.18
C GLY A 546 11.57 6.87 -1.13
N GLY A 547 10.82 5.79 -0.92
CA GLY A 547 11.11 4.49 -1.52
C GLY A 547 12.24 3.78 -0.78
N ASP A 548 12.85 2.80 -1.45
CA ASP A 548 13.73 1.84 -0.77
C ASP A 548 14.96 2.49 -0.12
N CYS A 549 15.43 3.64 -0.63
CA CYS A 549 16.56 4.36 0.00
C CYS A 549 16.24 4.95 1.39
N ALA A 550 14.96 5.06 1.76
CA ALA A 550 14.52 5.56 3.07
C ALA A 550 13.94 4.45 3.96
N THR A 551 13.40 3.38 3.37
CA THR A 551 12.74 2.29 4.12
C THR A 551 13.55 1.00 4.17
N GLY A 552 14.63 0.91 3.40
CA GLY A 552 15.20 -0.36 2.96
C GLY A 552 14.34 -1.02 1.86
N PRO A 553 14.81 -2.15 1.28
CA PRO A 553 14.15 -2.83 0.18
C PRO A 553 12.71 -3.21 0.53
N SER A 554 11.77 -2.73 -0.27
CA SER A 554 10.33 -2.92 -0.02
C SER A 554 9.62 -3.34 -1.30
N THR A 555 8.34 -3.00 -1.43
CA THR A 555 7.54 -3.32 -2.60
C THR A 555 7.25 -2.08 -3.43
N LEU A 556 7.09 -2.27 -4.74
CA LEU A 556 6.83 -1.21 -5.71
C LEU A 556 5.66 -0.27 -5.31
N ILE A 557 4.62 -0.82 -4.67
CA ILE A 557 3.46 -0.04 -4.20
C ILE A 557 3.77 0.87 -3.00
N HIS A 558 4.74 0.51 -2.14
CA HIS A 558 5.23 1.39 -1.07
C HIS A 558 6.07 2.53 -1.65
N ALA A 559 6.94 2.23 -2.61
CA ALA A 559 7.73 3.25 -3.31
C ALA A 559 6.82 4.31 -3.97
N MET A 560 5.80 3.89 -4.72
CA MET A 560 4.85 4.85 -5.32
C MET A 560 4.02 5.62 -4.29
N ALA A 561 3.66 4.99 -3.16
CA ALA A 561 2.98 5.67 -2.06
C ALA A 561 3.87 6.78 -1.44
N ALA A 562 5.16 6.49 -1.28
CA ALA A 562 6.14 7.46 -0.82
C ALA A 562 6.27 8.65 -1.79
N GLY A 563 6.26 8.40 -3.10
CA GLY A 563 6.28 9.47 -4.12
C GLY A 563 5.10 10.44 -4.02
N LEU A 564 3.87 9.93 -3.91
CA LEU A 564 2.68 10.77 -3.71
C LEU A 564 2.73 11.52 -2.36
N LYS A 565 3.24 10.87 -1.32
CA LYS A 565 3.41 11.51 0.00
C LYS A 565 4.42 12.66 -0.07
N ALA A 566 5.57 12.42 -0.68
CA ALA A 566 6.62 13.41 -0.87
C ALA A 566 6.12 14.61 -1.67
N THR A 567 5.32 14.40 -2.72
CA THR A 567 4.71 15.49 -3.49
C THR A 567 3.93 16.46 -2.61
N ARG A 568 3.11 15.93 -1.69
CA ARG A 568 2.29 16.74 -0.78
C ARG A 568 3.15 17.54 0.21
N SER A 569 4.22 16.93 0.70
CA SER A 569 5.16 17.59 1.61
C SER A 569 6.00 18.65 0.90
N ILE A 570 6.42 18.39 -0.34
CA ILE A 570 7.15 19.34 -1.19
C ILE A 570 6.27 20.54 -1.53
N ASP A 571 5.02 20.31 -1.94
CA ASP A 571 4.07 21.38 -2.26
C ASP A 571 3.83 22.28 -1.03
N ASP A 572 3.60 21.69 0.14
CA ASP A 572 3.46 22.42 1.40
C ASP A 572 4.74 23.20 1.76
N HIS A 573 5.91 22.56 1.67
CA HIS A 573 7.19 23.20 1.97
C HIS A 573 7.45 24.41 1.08
N ILE A 574 7.25 24.27 -0.24
CA ILE A 574 7.49 25.36 -1.19
C ILE A 574 6.48 26.50 -1.01
N ARG A 575 5.21 26.19 -0.78
CA ARG A 575 4.14 27.22 -0.73
C ARG A 575 3.99 27.86 0.65
N LEU A 576 4.24 27.12 1.72
CA LEU A 576 3.93 27.51 3.10
C LEU A 576 5.16 27.59 4.01
N GLY A 577 6.33 27.12 3.54
CA GLY A 577 7.55 27.03 4.36
C GLY A 577 7.51 25.94 5.44
N ARG A 578 6.43 25.15 5.53
CA ARG A 578 6.23 24.07 6.50
C ARG A 578 5.31 22.99 5.93
N VAL A 579 5.40 21.77 6.45
CA VAL A 579 4.45 20.70 6.09
C VAL A 579 3.21 20.78 6.98
N ARG A 580 2.01 20.68 6.39
CA ARG A 580 0.75 20.75 7.14
C ARG A 580 0.41 19.42 7.79
N PHE A 581 -0.28 19.51 8.93
CA PHE A 581 -0.97 18.37 9.52
C PHE A 581 -1.97 17.77 8.52
N ARG A 582 -2.08 16.43 8.50
CA ARG A 582 -2.94 15.70 7.57
C ARG A 582 -3.99 14.90 8.36
N PRO A 583 -5.23 15.41 8.51
CA PRO A 583 -6.29 14.75 9.28
C PRO A 583 -6.57 13.31 8.83
N ARG A 584 -6.56 13.04 7.52
CA ARG A 584 -6.72 11.68 6.98
C ARG A 584 -5.59 10.74 7.42
N SER A 585 -4.35 11.19 7.48
CA SER A 585 -3.23 10.37 7.96
C SER A 585 -3.35 10.09 9.46
N ARG A 586 -3.79 11.09 10.24
CA ARG A 586 -4.07 10.92 11.67
C ARG A 586 -5.16 9.89 11.92
N MET A 587 -6.30 10.02 11.23
CA MET A 587 -7.42 9.09 11.37
C MET A 587 -6.97 7.64 11.08
N ARG A 588 -6.14 7.43 10.06
CA ARG A 588 -5.60 6.09 9.76
C ARG A 588 -4.75 5.51 10.88
N ARG A 589 -3.93 6.33 11.55
CA ARG A 589 -3.16 5.88 12.72
C ARG A 589 -4.09 5.44 13.83
N LEU A 590 -5.11 6.25 14.17
CA LEU A 590 -6.13 5.87 15.16
C LEU A 590 -6.79 4.52 14.84
N LEU A 591 -7.19 4.32 13.58
CA LEU A 591 -7.81 3.05 13.18
C LEU A 591 -6.85 1.86 13.24
N ASN A 592 -5.58 2.06 12.86
CA ASN A 592 -4.57 1.01 12.84
C ASN A 592 -4.14 0.61 14.24
N ASP A 593 -3.83 1.59 15.10
CA ASP A 593 -3.37 1.38 16.48
C ASP A 593 -4.42 0.66 17.34
N ASN A 594 -5.68 0.70 16.91
CA ASN A 594 -6.82 0.08 17.61
C ASN A 594 -7.49 -1.03 16.80
N THR A 595 -6.87 -1.50 15.71
CA THR A 595 -7.37 -2.63 14.90
C THR A 595 -8.83 -2.50 14.43
N MET A 596 -9.28 -1.28 14.15
CA MET A 596 -10.71 -0.95 13.92
C MET A 596 -11.32 -1.67 12.71
N LEU A 597 -10.49 -2.13 11.78
CA LEU A 597 -10.91 -2.82 10.55
C LEU A 597 -10.65 -4.34 10.57
N ALA A 598 -10.22 -4.89 11.71
CA ALA A 598 -9.80 -6.28 11.85
C ALA A 598 -10.95 -7.29 12.06
N GLU A 599 -12.22 -6.88 11.92
CA GLU A 599 -13.34 -7.81 12.06
C GLU A 599 -13.23 -8.99 11.08
N ASP A 600 -13.15 -10.20 11.62
CA ASP A 600 -12.91 -11.45 10.90
C ASP A 600 -14.18 -12.20 10.44
N ALA A 601 -15.36 -11.59 10.59
CA ALA A 601 -16.63 -12.23 10.27
C ALA A 601 -17.42 -11.46 9.21
N VAL A 602 -18.15 -12.18 8.35
CA VAL A 602 -19.18 -11.59 7.47
C VAL A 602 -20.54 -11.76 8.14
N GLU A 603 -21.22 -10.65 8.41
CA GLU A 603 -22.41 -10.61 9.27
C GLU A 603 -23.68 -11.12 8.60
N LEU A 604 -23.72 -11.09 7.26
CA LEU A 604 -24.86 -11.56 6.48
C LEU A 604 -24.44 -12.67 5.50
N PRO A 605 -25.31 -13.65 5.22
CA PRO A 605 -25.02 -14.69 4.25
C PRO A 605 -24.66 -14.12 2.88
N VAL A 606 -23.50 -14.48 2.37
CA VAL A 606 -23.04 -14.10 1.02
C VAL A 606 -22.85 -15.38 0.21
N LYS A 607 -23.42 -15.40 -1.01
CA LYS A 607 -23.32 -16.56 -1.90
C LYS A 607 -21.85 -16.81 -2.29
N PRO A 608 -21.30 -18.02 -2.07
CA PRO A 608 -19.97 -18.38 -2.55
C PRO A 608 -19.86 -18.34 -4.07
N GLN A 609 -18.71 -17.92 -4.58
CA GLN A 609 -18.40 -17.78 -6.01
C GLN A 609 -16.91 -18.06 -6.24
N TYR A 610 -16.58 -18.78 -7.32
CA TYR A 610 -15.20 -19.05 -7.71
C TYR A 610 -14.47 -17.76 -8.14
N ARG A 611 -13.20 -17.67 -7.75
CA ARG A 611 -12.30 -16.60 -8.16
C ARG A 611 -11.91 -16.74 -9.64
N ALA A 612 -11.84 -15.61 -10.34
CA ALA A 612 -11.19 -15.56 -11.65
C ALA A 612 -9.67 -15.51 -11.47
N HIS A 613 -8.97 -16.44 -12.11
CA HIS A 613 -7.50 -16.47 -12.17
C HIS A 613 -7.03 -16.04 -13.56
N HIS A 614 -5.80 -15.53 -13.64
CA HIS A 614 -5.16 -15.29 -14.92
C HIS A 614 -4.97 -16.63 -15.64
N PRO A 615 -5.27 -16.72 -16.94
CA PRO A 615 -4.73 -17.80 -17.75
C PRO A 615 -3.20 -17.71 -17.73
N GLU A 616 -2.54 -18.84 -17.61
CA GLU A 616 -1.08 -18.95 -17.62
C GLU A 616 -0.65 -19.94 -18.71
N LEU A 617 0.52 -19.69 -19.28
CA LEU A 617 1.17 -20.66 -20.16
C LEU A 617 1.65 -21.88 -19.37
N ASP A 618 1.71 -23.02 -20.05
CA ASP A 618 2.20 -24.27 -19.47
C ASP A 618 3.61 -24.13 -18.89
N ALA A 619 3.88 -24.80 -17.77
CA ALA A 619 5.13 -24.70 -17.05
C ALA A 619 6.35 -25.09 -17.91
N ALA A 620 6.21 -26.11 -18.76
CA ALA A 620 7.29 -26.58 -19.63
C ALA A 620 7.60 -25.60 -20.77
N VAL A 621 6.61 -24.81 -21.20
CA VAL A 621 6.78 -23.77 -22.22
C VAL A 621 7.39 -22.52 -21.58
N ARG A 622 6.80 -22.03 -20.49
CA ARG A 622 7.21 -20.76 -19.90
C ARG A 622 8.63 -20.80 -19.31
N SER A 623 9.13 -21.96 -18.89
CA SER A 623 10.50 -22.13 -18.38
C SER A 623 11.58 -21.95 -19.45
N GLN A 624 11.20 -21.87 -20.74
CA GLN A 624 12.13 -21.77 -21.87
C GLN A 624 12.12 -20.40 -22.55
N MET A 625 11.38 -19.42 -22.01
CA MET A 625 11.21 -18.12 -22.65
C MET A 625 11.08 -16.97 -21.65
N PHE A 626 11.30 -15.75 -22.14
CA PHE A 626 11.17 -14.50 -21.39
C PHE A 626 9.93 -13.67 -21.77
N GLU A 627 9.04 -14.20 -22.61
CA GLU A 627 7.74 -13.58 -22.94
C GLU A 627 6.78 -13.63 -21.74
N GLU A 628 5.77 -12.74 -21.75
CA GLU A 628 4.80 -12.62 -20.65
C GLU A 628 4.02 -13.93 -20.44
N VAL A 629 4.01 -14.44 -19.21
CA VAL A 629 3.46 -15.79 -18.90
C VAL A 629 2.01 -15.78 -18.45
N GLU A 630 1.63 -14.76 -17.67
CA GLU A 630 0.24 -14.55 -17.25
C GLU A 630 -0.47 -13.77 -18.34
N GLN A 631 -1.74 -14.09 -18.63
CA GLN A 631 -2.57 -13.38 -19.60
C GLN A 631 -3.70 -12.57 -18.93
N THR A 632 -4.20 -11.56 -19.64
CA THR A 632 -5.36 -10.78 -19.21
C THR A 632 -6.61 -11.65 -19.20
N ILE A 633 -7.45 -11.52 -18.16
CA ILE A 633 -8.75 -12.21 -18.11
C ILE A 633 -9.74 -11.62 -19.13
N SER A 634 -10.75 -12.41 -19.51
CA SER A 634 -11.83 -11.93 -20.38
C SER A 634 -12.72 -10.89 -19.70
N ILE A 635 -13.45 -10.10 -20.49
CA ILE A 635 -14.42 -9.11 -20.00
C ILE A 635 -15.48 -9.78 -19.10
N GLU A 636 -15.97 -10.96 -19.50
CA GLU A 636 -16.97 -11.71 -18.73
C GLU A 636 -16.41 -12.17 -17.37
N ALA A 637 -15.18 -12.69 -17.35
CA ALA A 637 -14.49 -13.06 -16.13
C ALA A 637 -14.26 -11.84 -15.23
N ALA A 638 -13.88 -10.69 -15.80
CA ALA A 638 -13.68 -9.45 -15.05
C ALA A 638 -14.98 -8.95 -14.42
N TYR A 639 -16.10 -8.99 -15.16
CA TYR A 639 -17.42 -8.63 -14.63
C TYR A 639 -17.85 -9.57 -13.50
N ARG A 640 -17.67 -10.89 -13.66
CA ARG A 640 -17.97 -11.89 -12.63
C ARG A 640 -17.14 -11.67 -11.37
N GLU A 641 -15.84 -11.48 -11.53
CA GLU A 641 -14.90 -11.24 -10.42
C GLU A 641 -15.20 -9.92 -9.71
N ALA A 642 -15.50 -8.85 -10.44
CA ALA A 642 -15.90 -7.58 -9.86
C ALA A 642 -17.16 -7.71 -8.99
N ASN A 643 -18.14 -8.52 -9.41
CA ASN A 643 -19.38 -8.77 -8.66
C ASN A 643 -19.19 -9.55 -7.34
N ARG A 644 -18.03 -10.16 -7.10
CA ARG A 644 -17.69 -10.76 -5.79
C ARG A 644 -17.43 -9.71 -4.71
N CYS A 645 -17.09 -8.47 -5.09
CA CYS A 645 -16.79 -7.39 -4.16
C CYS A 645 -18.02 -6.92 -3.36
N MET A 646 -17.95 -7.08 -2.04
CA MET A 646 -19.02 -6.77 -1.08
C MET A 646 -19.11 -5.29 -0.66
N ARG A 647 -18.34 -4.39 -1.28
CA ARG A 647 -18.20 -2.95 -0.92
C ARG A 647 -18.15 -2.72 0.60
N CYS A 648 -17.13 -3.25 1.25
CA CYS A 648 -16.94 -3.24 2.71
C CYS A 648 -16.55 -1.86 3.28
N TYR A 649 -17.13 -0.77 2.75
CA TYR A 649 -16.89 0.55 3.32
C TYR A 649 -17.43 0.64 4.74
N ARG A 650 -16.70 1.35 5.60
CA ARG A 650 -17.11 1.76 6.94
C ARG A 650 -16.91 3.27 7.06
N ILE A 651 -17.73 3.92 7.88
CA ILE A 651 -17.63 5.35 8.20
C ILE A 651 -17.23 5.47 9.66
N TYR A 652 -16.10 6.12 9.89
CA TYR A 652 -15.63 6.53 11.20
C TYR A 652 -15.82 8.03 11.35
N SER A 653 -16.23 8.50 12.51
CA SER A 653 -16.31 9.93 12.79
C SER A 653 -15.65 10.26 14.12
N VAL A 654 -14.96 11.39 14.16
CA VAL A 654 -14.39 11.94 15.39
C VAL A 654 -14.93 13.34 15.60
N ILE A 655 -15.28 13.65 16.84
CA ILE A 655 -15.64 14.99 17.29
C ILE A 655 -14.48 15.53 18.13
N THR A 656 -14.09 16.78 17.89
CA THR A 656 -12.98 17.43 18.58
C THR A 656 -13.43 18.72 19.26
N GLU A 657 -12.66 19.18 20.24
CA GLU A 657 -12.96 20.44 20.95
C GLU A 657 -12.85 21.66 20.05
N ARG A 658 -11.83 21.68 19.18
CA ARG A 658 -11.53 22.78 18.26
C ARG A 658 -11.61 22.30 16.82
N ALA A 659 -11.72 23.24 15.88
CA ALA A 659 -11.76 22.94 14.46
C ALA A 659 -10.51 22.15 14.04
N ILE A 660 -10.73 20.99 13.40
CA ILE A 660 -9.64 20.19 12.83
C ILE A 660 -9.03 21.02 11.69
N PRO A 661 -7.72 21.29 11.68
CA PRO A 661 -7.08 22.06 10.63
C PRO A 661 -7.40 21.45 9.27
N GLU A 662 -8.14 22.18 8.43
CA GLU A 662 -8.40 21.73 7.07
C GLU A 662 -7.06 21.72 6.31
N GLY A 663 -6.52 20.53 6.10
CA GLY A 663 -5.61 20.33 5.00
C GLY A 663 -6.41 20.54 3.71
N VAL A 664 -6.48 21.78 3.21
CA VAL A 664 -7.12 22.10 1.93
C VAL A 664 -6.70 21.05 0.89
N GLY A 665 -7.67 20.30 0.37
CA GLY A 665 -7.42 19.26 -0.63
C GLY A 665 -8.67 18.42 -0.94
N ARG A 666 -9.41 18.87 -1.96
CA ARG A 666 -10.25 18.00 -2.81
C ARG A 666 -9.42 16.87 -3.41
#